data_AF-A0A7S0PC38-F1
#
_entry.id   AF-A0A7S0PC38-F1
#
_cell.length_a   1.000
_cell.length_b   1.000
_cell.length_c   1.000
_cell.angle_alpha   90.00
_cell.angle_beta   90.00
_cell.angle_gamma   90.00
#
_symmetry.space_group_name_H-M   'P 1'
#
loop_
_entity.id
_entity.type
_entity.pdbx_description
1 polymer ?
#
loop_
_entity_poly.entity_id
_entity_poly.type
_entity_poly.pdbx_seq_one_letter_code
_entity_poly.pdbx_strand_id
1 'polypeptide(L)'
;AKGTVGSRFSRRLGLAFYADGKSSIDETLPAPRVVSNVLFGQPPFRYNQHEVSFFAAFMGQFVAHDMIMTMGDDRPGEMLNITVPRGDKDMDPAGTGTQRISFKRLQYDPTSGTSQGNPRAPVNGQTHFLDASAIYGSSDDRVRLLRTFNGGLLIADPVNGLPRNTGDAVPMGGPLRNSAAQRFAGDPRANVNPGLLCLHAVFVLEHNYQARKLAEANPAWADERLFQEARKRVMALLQNVVYKEYVPLLLGEGLPEYAGYDPTVDASVDIAFAVAAYRYGHSGINSMYWCAEEDGTTCASGNLLLRDVYFNPRYLEYTTIAHYLRGSILQPESAIDTVMVDDVRNFLEGIRNDLAAVDVLRGRDAGIPSFSRARQVYGLQPPSTFADISTDSQVARALSQLYGGDVTKVDLWVGGLAEQATSGAFVGPTFKAIIREQFIRTRDGDRFWFENDQLGHYEGGKFVPYLSEEERDEIRGTTMADIIRRNTDAKSIPDSVMRVPKEWVQAGATDGGSSGGSGSGSSGGTGGGSGSGSASAAMRTQALGPVMSIEWVPPAAGADEIEITATLKGTGWFAIGLGQGMRDADVIMMRVQGGTPEVLDAKAGGYMLPAPDSSQDTKLVSGSESGGVSTVTFRRKLDTGDAAGDRPITAGANDVIVAWDVASDAYATHGANRVAGLSVDFLSGGASGNGTAAGGGFAQLDFEAQLQSAKLAAYGFHGLSMFATWGCLVPVGVFTVRFAKHLKNWQAFHRWSMMLAASLTVPAAGAALASAAGGTAIAHQYIGMSVAVTLIIEIVAGTLMRQYMRGSKVPPMSFFWTKWFHRGFGWVLTTSGMVNCYLGVAELLPVIKYYVLGFFVIITVAFIILAAYDEITKDSLSSPNLFRSTTDGKLDRSFIAESHQSLTMHDVKMAVRAGNKWVLLDGWVFDVSNFIFNHPGGAYLIDKSIGTDIGQFFFGRDAFSEIVGKRVHSQRAHNLLRSMCVGVLKSTATGGTFGHWSDHTSGDRPEDAKTWKVLSREILNPGSSRQVVKLRMFHGQCSGLPALAWRPSTFGRYMLLRFPVEGVAPAATPSG
;
A
#
# COMPACT_ATOMS: atom_id res chain seq x y z
N ALA A 1 28.64 -23.15 -7.48
CA ALA A 1 28.84 -22.94 -6.04
C ALA A 1 27.68 -23.59 -5.31
N LYS A 2 27.92 -24.33 -4.22
CA LYS A 2 26.85 -24.92 -3.40
C LYS A 2 26.37 -23.88 -2.38
N GLY A 3 25.08 -23.90 -2.05
CA GLY A 3 24.50 -23.05 -1.02
C GLY A 3 24.34 -21.56 -1.35
N THR A 4 24.63 -21.12 -2.58
CA THR A 4 24.50 -19.71 -3.00
C THR A 4 23.10 -19.40 -3.52
N VAL A 5 22.73 -18.12 -3.49
CA VAL A 5 21.53 -17.60 -4.17
C VAL A 5 21.54 -18.02 -5.65
N GLY A 6 20.39 -18.48 -6.13
CA GLY A 6 20.18 -18.98 -7.49
C GLY A 6 20.69 -20.40 -7.73
N SER A 7 21.30 -21.06 -6.74
CA SER A 7 21.71 -22.47 -6.89
C SER A 7 20.52 -23.41 -6.76
N ARG A 8 20.64 -24.62 -7.33
CA ARG A 8 19.56 -25.63 -7.31
C ARG A 8 19.27 -26.07 -5.87
N PHE A 9 17.99 -26.31 -5.55
CA PHE A 9 17.65 -27.10 -4.37
C PHE A 9 18.24 -28.51 -4.50
N SER A 10 18.65 -29.10 -3.36
CA SER A 10 19.05 -30.51 -3.34
C SER A 10 17.82 -31.41 -3.48
N ARG A 11 18.04 -32.66 -3.93
CA ARG A 11 17.01 -33.68 -4.11
C ARG A 11 17.44 -34.98 -3.44
N ARG A 12 17.18 -35.13 -2.15
CA ARG A 12 17.53 -36.32 -1.35
C ARG A 12 16.53 -37.45 -1.52
N LEU A 13 15.27 -37.11 -1.79
CA LEU A 13 14.21 -38.09 -2.03
C LEU A 13 14.30 -38.85 -3.38
N GLY A 14 15.36 -38.61 -4.16
CA GLY A 14 15.65 -39.30 -5.42
C GLY A 14 15.36 -38.46 -6.66
N LEU A 15 15.02 -39.15 -7.76
CA LEU A 15 14.69 -38.51 -9.05
C LEU A 15 13.46 -37.62 -8.94
N ALA A 16 13.35 -36.64 -9.83
CA ALA A 16 12.18 -35.77 -9.89
C ALA A 16 10.93 -36.55 -10.33
N PHE A 17 9.82 -36.35 -9.63
CA PHE A 17 8.54 -37.01 -9.89
C PHE A 17 7.68 -36.11 -10.78
N TYR A 18 7.91 -36.20 -12.08
CA TYR A 18 7.08 -35.56 -13.11
C TYR A 18 6.37 -36.64 -13.94
N ALA A 19 5.19 -36.34 -14.46
CA ALA A 19 4.38 -37.29 -15.24
C ALA A 19 5.09 -37.77 -16.51
N ASP A 20 5.86 -36.88 -17.15
CA ASP A 20 6.71 -37.19 -18.32
C ASP A 20 8.15 -37.55 -17.94
N GLY A 21 8.45 -37.62 -16.63
CA GLY A 21 9.80 -37.77 -16.06
C GLY A 21 10.70 -36.55 -16.28
N LYS A 22 10.18 -35.44 -16.81
CA LYS A 22 10.96 -34.26 -17.23
C LYS A 22 10.50 -32.98 -16.54
N SER A 23 9.24 -32.58 -16.70
CA SER A 23 8.73 -31.30 -16.19
C SER A 23 7.21 -31.18 -16.08
N SER A 24 6.44 -32.12 -16.63
CA SER A 24 4.98 -32.04 -16.63
C SER A 24 4.42 -32.50 -15.28
N ILE A 25 3.48 -31.75 -14.72
CA ILE A 25 2.78 -32.15 -13.49
C ILE A 25 1.87 -33.36 -13.76
N ASP A 26 1.56 -34.13 -12.72
CA ASP A 26 0.57 -35.21 -12.82
C ASP A 26 -0.85 -34.64 -12.70
N GLU A 27 -1.52 -34.51 -13.85
CA GLU A 27 -2.90 -34.04 -13.95
C GLU A 27 -3.94 -35.12 -13.56
N THR A 28 -3.51 -36.37 -13.31
CA THR A 28 -4.41 -37.44 -12.84
C THR A 28 -4.71 -37.34 -11.35
N LEU A 29 -3.95 -36.54 -10.61
CA LEU A 29 -4.18 -36.25 -9.20
C LEU A 29 -5.35 -35.27 -9.00
N PRO A 30 -6.04 -35.33 -7.84
CA PRO A 30 -7.19 -34.46 -7.57
C PRO A 30 -6.85 -32.97 -7.72
N ALA A 31 -7.78 -32.18 -8.23
CA ALA A 31 -7.57 -30.75 -8.45
C ALA A 31 -7.20 -30.04 -7.13
N PRO A 32 -6.18 -29.16 -7.11
CA PRO A 32 -5.67 -28.59 -5.86
C PRO A 32 -6.72 -27.86 -4.99
N ARG A 33 -7.63 -27.10 -5.61
CA ARG A 33 -8.74 -26.44 -4.88
C ARG A 33 -9.76 -27.43 -4.32
N VAL A 34 -9.96 -28.57 -4.97
CA VAL A 34 -10.83 -29.64 -4.44
C VAL A 34 -10.19 -30.27 -3.20
N VAL A 35 -8.89 -30.54 -3.24
CA VAL A 35 -8.12 -31.01 -2.06
C VAL A 35 -8.24 -30.01 -0.91
N SER A 36 -8.05 -28.71 -1.19
CA SER A 36 -8.22 -27.62 -0.22
C SER A 36 -9.62 -27.59 0.41
N ASN A 37 -10.68 -27.65 -0.40
CA ASN A 37 -12.05 -27.60 0.12
C ASN A 37 -12.43 -28.83 0.96
N VAL A 38 -12.03 -30.02 0.52
CA VAL A 38 -12.44 -31.28 1.16
C VAL A 38 -11.69 -31.52 2.46
N LEU A 39 -10.39 -31.19 2.53
CA LEU A 39 -9.59 -31.41 3.74
C LEU A 39 -9.46 -30.13 4.57
N PHE A 40 -8.91 -29.07 3.98
CA PHE A 40 -8.45 -27.88 4.68
C PHE A 40 -9.55 -26.89 5.08
N GLY A 41 -10.78 -27.08 4.60
CA GLY A 41 -11.94 -26.26 4.94
C GLY A 41 -12.83 -26.79 6.06
N GLN A 42 -12.43 -27.87 6.76
CA GLN A 42 -13.27 -28.54 7.76
C GLN A 42 -13.19 -27.85 9.15
N PRO A 43 -14.27 -27.21 9.66
CA PRO A 43 -14.34 -26.78 11.06
C PRO A 43 -14.56 -28.00 12.00
N PRO A 44 -14.30 -27.87 13.31
CA PRO A 44 -14.01 -26.64 14.07
C PRO A 44 -12.53 -26.23 14.03
N PHE A 45 -12.29 -24.94 14.27
CA PHE A 45 -10.95 -24.42 14.59
C PHE A 45 -10.42 -25.11 15.85
N ARG A 46 -9.12 -25.43 15.86
CA ARG A 46 -8.45 -26.08 16.99
C ARG A 46 -7.17 -25.33 17.34
N TYR A 47 -6.94 -25.11 18.62
CA TYR A 47 -5.63 -24.68 19.09
C TYR A 47 -4.65 -25.85 19.15
N ASN A 48 -3.36 -25.53 19.04
CA ASN A 48 -2.29 -26.49 19.23
C ASN A 48 -2.30 -27.01 20.67
N GLN A 49 -2.44 -28.32 20.83
CA GLN A 49 -2.58 -28.98 22.14
C GLN A 49 -1.25 -29.08 22.91
N HIS A 50 -0.14 -28.63 22.33
CA HIS A 50 1.20 -28.77 22.92
C HIS A 50 1.74 -27.50 23.59
N GLU A 51 0.84 -26.60 24.02
CA GLU A 51 1.18 -25.35 24.72
C GLU A 51 2.14 -24.47 23.90
N VAL A 52 1.92 -24.40 22.60
CA VAL A 52 2.78 -23.68 21.64
C VAL A 52 2.25 -22.28 21.45
N SER A 53 3.10 -21.27 21.63
CA SER A 53 2.71 -19.90 21.37
C SER A 53 2.67 -19.63 19.87
N PHE A 54 1.82 -18.70 19.46
CA PHE A 54 1.72 -18.28 18.07
C PHE A 54 3.02 -17.63 17.58
N PHE A 55 3.84 -17.11 18.49
CA PHE A 55 5.21 -16.66 18.22
C PHE A 55 6.07 -17.75 17.54
N ALA A 56 5.89 -19.03 17.87
CA ALA A 56 6.62 -20.13 17.24
C ALA A 56 6.33 -20.25 15.73
N ALA A 57 5.09 -19.98 15.30
CA ALA A 57 4.73 -19.98 13.88
C ALA A 57 5.52 -18.91 13.10
N PHE A 58 5.67 -17.72 13.70
CA PHE A 58 6.46 -16.64 13.09
C PHE A 58 7.95 -16.93 13.09
N MET A 59 8.48 -17.57 14.13
CA MET A 59 9.88 -18.01 14.15
C MET A 59 10.14 -19.00 13.01
N GLY A 60 9.25 -19.99 12.84
CA GLY A 60 9.34 -20.93 11.72
C GLY A 60 9.33 -20.25 10.36
N GLN A 61 8.42 -19.29 10.17
CA GLN A 61 8.36 -18.49 8.95
C GLN A 61 9.64 -17.65 8.74
N PHE A 62 10.19 -17.04 9.78
CA PHE A 62 11.41 -16.25 9.72
C PHE A 62 12.61 -17.11 9.30
N VAL A 63 12.76 -18.29 9.90
CA VAL A 63 13.78 -19.29 9.51
C VAL A 63 13.59 -19.75 8.06
N ALA A 64 12.34 -19.98 7.64
CA ALA A 64 12.05 -20.32 6.25
C ALA A 64 12.48 -19.19 5.32
N HIS A 65 12.26 -17.93 5.70
CA HIS A 65 12.65 -16.78 4.89
C HIS A 65 14.17 -16.57 4.84
N ASP A 66 14.91 -16.99 5.87
CA ASP A 66 16.37 -16.96 5.88
C ASP A 66 16.99 -17.99 4.92
N MET A 67 16.34 -19.14 4.73
CA MET A 67 16.92 -20.28 3.98
C MET A 67 16.25 -20.56 2.63
N ILE A 68 15.01 -20.08 2.42
CA ILE A 68 14.15 -20.51 1.31
C ILE A 68 13.49 -19.31 0.63
N MET A 69 13.65 -19.25 -0.69
CA MET A 69 12.83 -18.42 -1.56
C MET A 69 12.49 -19.15 -2.86
N THR A 70 11.26 -19.63 -2.96
CA THR A 70 10.72 -20.21 -4.20
C THR A 70 10.09 -19.11 -5.04
N MET A 71 10.81 -18.65 -6.08
CA MET A 71 10.34 -17.58 -6.96
C MET A 71 9.43 -18.11 -8.08
N GLY A 72 8.41 -17.33 -8.44
CA GLY A 72 7.61 -17.58 -9.64
C GLY A 72 8.37 -17.20 -10.90
N ASP A 73 8.20 -18.00 -11.95
CA ASP A 73 8.82 -17.77 -13.25
C ASP A 73 7.92 -16.90 -14.14
N ASP A 74 8.46 -15.77 -14.57
CA ASP A 74 7.75 -14.80 -15.41
C ASP A 74 7.87 -15.10 -16.92
N ARG A 75 8.61 -16.15 -17.30
CA ARG A 75 8.77 -16.52 -18.72
C ARG A 75 7.42 -16.96 -19.33
N PRO A 76 7.18 -16.66 -20.62
CA PRO A 76 5.98 -17.13 -21.31
C PRO A 76 5.83 -18.66 -21.22
N GLY A 77 4.64 -19.14 -20.86
CA GLY A 77 4.35 -20.57 -20.73
C GLY A 77 4.57 -21.15 -19.32
N GLU A 78 5.04 -20.36 -18.36
CA GLU A 78 5.26 -20.79 -16.96
C GLU A 78 4.08 -20.45 -16.02
N MET A 79 2.90 -20.17 -16.58
CA MET A 79 1.66 -19.97 -15.82
C MET A 79 0.87 -21.28 -15.78
N LEU A 80 0.60 -21.81 -14.59
CA LEU A 80 -0.32 -22.92 -14.36
C LEU A 80 -1.46 -22.44 -13.48
N ASN A 81 -2.63 -22.21 -14.06
CA ASN A 81 -3.78 -21.77 -13.29
C ASN A 81 -4.45 -22.94 -12.56
N ILE A 82 -4.76 -22.78 -11.28
CA ILE A 82 -5.57 -23.73 -10.53
C ILE A 82 -7.04 -23.49 -10.88
N THR A 83 -7.69 -24.52 -11.40
CA THR A 83 -9.12 -24.49 -11.69
C THR A 83 -9.93 -24.45 -10.40
N VAL A 84 -10.78 -23.43 -10.26
CA VAL A 84 -11.78 -23.36 -9.20
C VAL A 84 -13.01 -24.18 -9.62
N PRO A 85 -13.51 -25.09 -8.77
CA PRO A 85 -14.74 -25.83 -9.05
C PRO A 85 -15.93 -24.89 -9.30
N ARG A 86 -16.80 -25.24 -10.25
CA ARG A 86 -18.00 -24.46 -10.52
C ARG A 86 -18.88 -24.43 -9.26
N GLY A 87 -19.28 -23.23 -8.84
CA GLY A 87 -20.09 -23.06 -7.63
C GLY A 87 -19.30 -23.20 -6.33
N ASP A 88 -17.96 -23.08 -6.38
CA ASP A 88 -17.14 -22.97 -5.19
C ASP A 88 -17.65 -21.84 -4.30
N LYS A 89 -18.01 -22.18 -3.06
CA LYS A 89 -18.75 -21.31 -2.14
C LYS A 89 -18.01 -20.00 -1.78
N ASP A 90 -16.69 -19.94 -1.96
CA ASP A 90 -15.86 -18.81 -1.55
C ASP A 90 -15.26 -18.08 -2.77
N MET A 91 -14.87 -18.83 -3.80
CA MET A 91 -14.14 -18.32 -4.97
C MET A 91 -15.02 -18.15 -6.22
N ASP A 92 -16.06 -18.97 -6.40
CA ASP A 92 -17.01 -18.89 -7.52
C ASP A 92 -18.48 -18.99 -7.06
N PRO A 93 -18.94 -18.11 -6.14
CA PRO A 93 -20.28 -18.21 -5.56
C PRO A 93 -21.39 -18.00 -6.60
N ALA A 94 -21.09 -17.33 -7.72
CA ALA A 94 -22.02 -17.14 -8.82
C ALA A 94 -22.10 -18.36 -9.77
N GLY A 95 -21.32 -19.42 -9.53
CA GLY A 95 -21.39 -20.66 -10.30
C GLY A 95 -20.98 -20.52 -11.77
N THR A 96 -20.09 -19.58 -12.07
CA THR A 96 -19.67 -19.25 -13.43
C THR A 96 -18.82 -20.34 -14.07
N GLY A 97 -18.05 -21.09 -13.28
CA GLY A 97 -17.08 -22.08 -13.73
C GLY A 97 -15.81 -21.49 -14.39
N THR A 98 -15.70 -20.16 -14.47
CA THR A 98 -14.58 -19.46 -15.14
C THR A 98 -13.50 -18.98 -14.18
N GLN A 99 -13.76 -18.98 -12.87
CA GLN A 99 -12.79 -18.52 -11.86
C GLN A 99 -11.55 -19.41 -11.82
N ARG A 100 -10.38 -18.78 -11.67
CA ARG A 100 -9.08 -19.44 -11.64
C ARG A 100 -8.19 -18.77 -10.59
N ILE A 101 -7.43 -19.57 -9.86
CA ILE A 101 -6.35 -19.07 -9.00
C ILE A 101 -5.06 -19.08 -9.81
N SER A 102 -4.41 -17.91 -9.92
CA SER A 102 -3.18 -17.77 -10.69
C SER A 102 -2.00 -18.38 -9.94
N PHE A 103 -1.25 -19.25 -10.60
CA PHE A 103 -0.02 -19.80 -10.06
C PHE A 103 1.09 -19.75 -11.12
N LYS A 104 2.24 -19.21 -10.72
CA LYS A 104 3.47 -19.22 -11.51
C LYS A 104 4.29 -20.43 -11.11
N ARG A 105 4.75 -21.18 -12.10
CA ARG A 105 5.69 -22.28 -11.90
C ARG A 105 6.97 -21.77 -11.24
N LEU A 106 7.65 -22.64 -10.50
CA LEU A 106 8.89 -22.32 -9.84
C LEU A 106 9.98 -22.00 -10.86
N GLN A 107 10.74 -20.92 -10.60
CA GLN A 107 11.98 -20.67 -11.32
C GLN A 107 12.91 -21.86 -11.16
N TYR A 108 13.54 -22.23 -12.27
CA TYR A 108 14.37 -23.42 -12.39
C TYR A 108 15.63 -23.09 -13.18
N ASP A 109 16.65 -23.93 -13.01
CA ASP A 109 17.89 -23.82 -13.77
C ASP A 109 17.59 -24.02 -15.27
N PRO A 110 17.86 -23.02 -16.14
CA PRO A 110 17.57 -23.10 -17.58
C PRO A 110 18.25 -24.27 -18.31
N THR A 111 19.30 -24.85 -17.72
CA THR A 111 19.99 -26.04 -18.26
C THR A 111 19.30 -27.36 -17.89
N SER A 112 18.26 -27.32 -17.05
CA SER A 112 17.47 -28.47 -16.59
C SER A 112 16.11 -28.57 -17.29
N GLY A 113 15.34 -29.62 -17.03
CA GLY A 113 14.03 -29.81 -17.65
C GLY A 113 14.12 -30.05 -19.15
N THR A 114 15.16 -30.75 -19.61
CA THR A 114 15.44 -31.01 -21.04
C THR A 114 15.10 -32.44 -21.44
N SER A 115 15.26 -33.40 -20.53
CA SER A 115 15.02 -34.84 -20.75
C SER A 115 14.71 -35.55 -19.42
N GLN A 116 14.38 -36.84 -19.46
CA GLN A 116 14.17 -37.65 -18.25
C GLN A 116 15.44 -37.81 -17.39
N GLY A 117 16.62 -37.80 -18.02
CA GLY A 117 17.90 -37.83 -17.31
C GLY A 117 18.32 -36.47 -16.75
N ASN A 118 17.62 -35.39 -17.12
CA ASN A 118 17.87 -34.03 -16.64
C ASN A 118 16.52 -33.29 -16.47
N PRO A 119 15.71 -33.72 -15.49
CA PRO A 119 14.40 -33.14 -15.22
C PRO A 119 14.52 -31.72 -14.68
N ARG A 120 13.39 -31.01 -14.59
CA ARG A 120 13.33 -29.63 -14.11
C ARG A 120 13.86 -29.55 -12.67
N ALA A 121 14.79 -28.62 -12.45
CA ALA A 121 15.45 -28.41 -11.17
C ALA A 121 15.20 -26.97 -10.66
N PRO A 122 14.25 -26.78 -9.73
CA PRO A 122 14.00 -25.48 -9.12
C PRO A 122 15.25 -24.89 -8.46
N VAL A 123 15.36 -23.56 -8.48
CA VAL A 123 16.47 -22.81 -7.86
C VAL A 123 15.99 -22.04 -6.64
N ASN A 124 16.86 -21.88 -5.65
CA ASN A 124 16.58 -21.12 -4.45
C ASN A 124 16.92 -19.64 -4.67
N GLY A 125 15.97 -18.74 -4.49
CA GLY A 125 16.21 -17.30 -4.50
C GLY A 125 16.90 -16.76 -3.25
N GLN A 126 17.26 -17.65 -2.31
CA GLN A 126 17.90 -17.33 -1.04
C GLN A 126 19.21 -18.09 -0.84
N THR A 127 20.05 -17.66 0.10
CA THR A 127 21.12 -18.48 0.66
C THR A 127 20.52 -19.75 1.27
N HIS A 128 21.24 -20.87 1.20
CA HIS A 128 20.73 -22.15 1.75
C HIS A 128 21.08 -22.33 3.24
N PHE A 129 21.87 -21.42 3.80
CA PHE A 129 22.35 -21.46 5.18
C PHE A 129 21.41 -20.68 6.09
N LEU A 130 21.50 -20.94 7.39
CA LEU A 130 20.91 -20.08 8.42
C LEU A 130 21.92 -18.99 8.78
N ASP A 131 22.08 -18.01 7.87
CA ASP A 131 23.15 -17.01 7.87
C ASP A 131 22.65 -15.57 8.09
N ALA A 132 21.43 -15.44 8.62
CA ALA A 132 20.79 -14.15 8.90
C ALA A 132 20.56 -13.29 7.63
N SER A 133 20.50 -13.91 6.46
CA SER A 133 20.13 -13.25 5.20
C SER A 133 18.75 -12.59 5.25
N ALA A 134 17.84 -13.05 6.11
CA ALA A 134 16.55 -12.40 6.37
C ALA A 134 16.71 -10.99 6.98
N ILE A 135 17.82 -10.75 7.67
CA ILE A 135 18.14 -9.48 8.34
C ILE A 135 19.00 -8.61 7.42
N TYR A 136 20.06 -9.17 6.85
CA TYR A 136 21.08 -8.44 6.10
C TYR A 136 20.84 -8.39 4.60
N GLY A 137 20.00 -9.28 4.06
CA GLY A 137 19.80 -9.49 2.64
C GLY A 137 20.84 -10.43 2.02
N SER A 138 20.53 -10.87 0.80
CA SER A 138 21.26 -11.95 0.11
C SER A 138 22.08 -11.45 -1.07
N SER A 139 22.29 -10.13 -1.13
CA SER A 139 23.16 -9.47 -2.09
C SER A 139 23.85 -8.29 -1.42
N ASP A 140 25.06 -7.97 -1.89
CA ASP A 140 25.82 -6.83 -1.36
C ASP A 140 25.07 -5.51 -1.58
N ASP A 141 24.28 -5.39 -2.66
CA ASP A 141 23.41 -4.23 -2.88
C ASP A 141 22.37 -4.08 -1.77
N ARG A 142 21.70 -5.17 -1.38
CA ARG A 142 20.70 -5.15 -0.31
C ARG A 142 21.34 -4.80 1.03
N VAL A 143 22.49 -5.38 1.34
CA VAL A 143 23.27 -5.08 2.55
C VAL A 143 23.64 -3.59 2.60
N ARG A 144 24.13 -3.02 1.48
CA ARG A 144 24.48 -1.60 1.40
C ARG A 144 23.30 -0.69 1.67
N LEU A 145 22.11 -1.01 1.16
CA LEU A 145 20.89 -0.22 1.37
C LEU A 145 20.38 -0.24 2.82
N LEU A 146 20.77 -1.24 3.61
CA LEU A 146 20.34 -1.41 4.99
C LEU A 146 21.29 -0.77 6.01
N ARG A 147 22.47 -0.29 5.58
CA ARG A 147 23.52 0.22 6.47
C ARG A 147 23.53 1.74 6.54
N THR A 148 23.91 2.26 7.71
CA THR A 148 24.22 3.69 7.89
C THR A 148 25.64 4.05 7.42
N PHE A 149 26.52 3.05 7.30
CA PHE A 149 27.97 3.20 7.15
C PHE A 149 28.62 4.07 8.24
N ASN A 150 27.99 4.10 9.41
CA ASN A 150 28.51 4.76 10.60
C ASN A 150 28.26 3.92 11.86
N GLY A 151 29.32 3.67 12.63
CA GLY A 151 29.28 2.92 13.88
C GLY A 151 28.95 1.43 13.73
N GLY A 152 29.03 0.88 12.52
CA GLY A 152 28.65 -0.48 12.19
C GLY A 152 27.15 -0.73 12.24
N LEU A 153 26.30 0.30 12.10
CA LEU A 153 24.86 0.22 12.35
C LEU A 153 24.04 -0.07 11.09
N LEU A 154 22.90 -0.75 11.30
CA LEU A 154 21.80 -0.80 10.36
C LEU A 154 20.90 0.43 10.52
N ILE A 155 20.30 0.89 9.42
CA ILE A 155 19.25 1.90 9.44
C ILE A 155 18.06 1.33 10.18
N ALA A 156 17.60 2.01 11.23
CA ALA A 156 16.52 1.53 12.09
C ALA A 156 15.58 2.66 12.51
N ASP A 157 14.30 2.32 12.67
CA ASP A 157 13.34 3.13 13.42
C ASP A 157 13.59 2.90 14.92
N PRO A 158 13.80 3.93 15.75
CA PRO A 158 14.15 3.75 17.16
C PRO A 158 13.09 3.00 17.98
N VAL A 159 11.83 3.00 17.55
CA VAL A 159 10.70 2.39 18.27
C VAL A 159 10.30 1.06 17.64
N ASN A 160 10.25 1.01 16.30
CA ASN A 160 9.69 -0.13 15.56
C ASN A 160 10.74 -0.97 14.83
N GLY A 161 12.03 -0.69 15.03
CA GLY A 161 13.16 -1.44 14.49
C GLY A 161 13.38 -1.24 12.99
N LEU A 162 12.41 -1.57 12.16
CA LEU A 162 12.58 -1.48 10.70
C LEU A 162 12.39 -0.07 10.15
N PRO A 163 13.29 0.40 9.25
CA PRO A 163 13.13 1.66 8.56
C PRO A 163 11.92 1.66 7.62
N ARG A 164 11.35 2.83 7.38
CA ARG A 164 10.31 3.02 6.35
C ARG A 164 10.92 2.89 4.96
N ASN A 165 10.16 2.38 4.02
CA ASN A 165 10.57 2.28 2.62
C ASN A 165 10.71 3.69 1.99
N THR A 166 11.90 4.01 1.47
CA THR A 166 12.22 5.27 0.79
C THR A 166 12.02 5.22 -0.72
N GLY A 167 11.69 4.04 -1.27
CA GLY A 167 11.50 3.81 -2.71
C GLY A 167 12.74 3.30 -3.44
N ASP A 168 13.89 3.18 -2.77
CA ASP A 168 15.17 2.76 -3.36
C ASP A 168 15.26 1.25 -3.61
N ALA A 169 14.42 0.46 -2.94
CA ALA A 169 14.22 -0.95 -3.21
C ALA A 169 12.78 -1.34 -2.89
N VAL A 170 12.19 -2.21 -3.72
CA VAL A 170 10.76 -2.49 -3.65
C VAL A 170 10.51 -3.74 -2.80
N PRO A 171 9.85 -3.64 -1.62
CA PRO A 171 9.34 -4.80 -0.89
C PRO A 171 8.45 -5.68 -1.79
N MET A 172 8.26 -6.94 -1.42
CA MET A 172 7.24 -7.78 -2.05
C MET A 172 5.86 -7.45 -1.47
N GLY A 173 4.85 -7.44 -2.35
CA GLY A 173 3.43 -7.56 -2.00
C GLY A 173 2.67 -6.29 -1.63
N GLY A 174 1.34 -6.37 -1.82
CA GLY A 174 0.32 -5.44 -1.32
C GLY A 174 0.02 -4.18 -2.16
N PRO A 175 -1.19 -3.58 -2.03
CA PRO A 175 -1.53 -2.27 -2.63
C PRO A 175 -0.57 -1.15 -2.22
N LEU A 176 0.10 -1.33 -1.07
CA LEU A 176 1.00 -0.37 -0.45
C LEU A 176 2.48 -0.59 -0.81
N ARG A 177 2.80 -1.48 -1.76
CA ARG A 177 4.18 -1.87 -2.13
C ARG A 177 5.17 -0.71 -2.31
N ASN A 178 4.72 0.42 -2.85
CA ASN A 178 5.55 1.62 -3.10
C ASN A 178 5.29 2.77 -2.10
N SER A 179 4.59 2.51 -1.00
CA SER A 179 4.25 3.53 -0.01
C SER A 179 5.30 3.62 1.09
N ALA A 180 5.41 4.81 1.70
CA ALA A 180 6.23 5.04 2.90
C ALA A 180 5.70 4.35 4.17
N ALA A 181 4.55 3.65 4.08
CA ALA A 181 4.06 2.81 5.17
C ALA A 181 4.85 1.49 5.25
N GLN A 182 5.27 0.92 4.11
CA GLN A 182 6.05 -0.32 4.08
C GLN A 182 7.33 -0.20 4.91
N ARG A 183 7.72 -1.31 5.54
CA ARG A 183 9.00 -1.43 6.22
C ARG A 183 10.04 -2.09 5.32
N PHE A 184 11.30 -1.72 5.51
CA PHE A 184 12.41 -2.23 4.71
C PHE A 184 13.31 -3.13 5.57
N ALA A 185 13.67 -4.31 5.03
CA ALA A 185 14.40 -5.36 5.74
C ALA A 185 15.31 -6.15 4.78
N GLY A 186 16.15 -7.06 5.29
CA GLY A 186 16.94 -7.99 4.47
C GLY A 186 16.10 -8.78 3.47
N ASP A 187 15.11 -9.53 3.97
CA ASP A 187 14.16 -10.25 3.15
C ASP A 187 13.04 -9.33 2.61
N PRO A 188 12.65 -9.43 1.32
CA PRO A 188 11.61 -8.57 0.76
C PRO A 188 10.18 -8.94 1.21
N ARG A 189 9.98 -10.08 1.90
CA ARG A 189 8.67 -10.56 2.40
C ARG A 189 8.44 -10.19 3.87
N ALA A 190 9.29 -9.36 4.48
CA ALA A 190 9.16 -8.98 5.90
C ALA A 190 7.81 -8.36 6.28
N ASN A 191 7.06 -7.78 5.32
CA ASN A 191 5.77 -7.14 5.58
C ASN A 191 4.56 -8.07 5.45
N VAL A 192 4.73 -9.38 5.18
CA VAL A 192 3.60 -10.30 4.91
C VAL A 192 2.55 -10.26 6.02
N ASN A 193 2.95 -10.40 7.28
CA ASN A 193 2.05 -10.35 8.44
C ASN A 193 2.73 -9.68 9.65
N PRO A 194 1.95 -9.28 10.68
CA PRO A 194 2.50 -8.55 11.81
C PRO A 194 3.56 -9.26 12.62
N GLY A 195 3.38 -10.56 12.89
CA GLY A 195 4.31 -11.33 13.70
C GLY A 195 5.69 -11.48 13.05
N LEU A 196 5.71 -11.80 11.74
CA LEU A 196 6.95 -11.86 10.96
C LEU A 196 7.69 -10.52 10.95
N LEU A 197 6.97 -9.41 10.74
CA LEU A 197 7.56 -8.07 10.73
C LEU A 197 8.24 -7.76 12.08
N CYS A 198 7.58 -8.10 13.19
CA CYS A 198 8.14 -7.89 14.52
C CYS A 198 9.46 -8.65 14.73
N LEU A 199 9.58 -9.88 14.22
CA LEU A 199 10.84 -10.65 14.28
C LEU A 199 11.97 -9.96 13.49
N HIS A 200 11.70 -9.52 12.26
CA HIS A 200 12.67 -8.74 11.49
C HIS A 200 13.11 -7.49 12.25
N ALA A 201 12.16 -6.76 12.86
CA ALA A 201 12.44 -5.56 13.63
C ALA A 201 13.34 -5.82 14.84
N VAL A 202 13.03 -6.85 15.64
CA VAL A 202 13.79 -7.20 16.84
C VAL A 202 15.24 -7.55 16.51
N PHE A 203 15.49 -8.31 15.44
CA PHE A 203 16.86 -8.65 15.05
C PHE A 203 17.66 -7.48 14.46
N VAL A 204 17.01 -6.52 13.80
CA VAL A 204 17.67 -5.27 13.39
C VAL A 204 18.08 -4.44 14.61
N LEU A 205 17.22 -4.38 15.63
CA LEU A 205 17.55 -3.72 16.89
C LEU A 205 18.70 -4.44 17.62
N GLU A 206 18.68 -5.78 17.64
CA GLU A 206 19.74 -6.59 18.25
C GLU A 206 21.10 -6.36 17.57
N HIS A 207 21.14 -6.26 16.23
CA HIS A 207 22.36 -5.88 15.53
C HIS A 207 22.91 -4.54 16.01
N ASN A 208 22.06 -3.53 16.09
CA ASN A 208 22.46 -2.20 16.53
C ASN A 208 22.90 -2.20 18.01
N TYR A 209 22.30 -3.03 18.86
CA TYR A 209 22.78 -3.24 20.22
C TYR A 209 24.20 -3.82 20.24
N GLN A 210 24.44 -4.91 19.50
CA GLN A 210 25.75 -5.56 19.45
C GLN A 210 26.83 -4.65 18.87
N ALA A 211 26.53 -3.90 17.81
CA ALA A 211 27.45 -2.94 17.20
C ALA A 211 27.87 -1.83 18.19
N ARG A 212 26.94 -1.29 18.98
CA ARG A 212 27.25 -0.29 20.02
C ARG A 212 28.10 -0.87 21.14
N LYS A 213 27.73 -2.05 21.65
CA LYS A 213 28.52 -2.78 22.66
C LYS A 213 29.96 -3.00 22.20
N LEU A 214 30.15 -3.40 20.93
CA LEU A 214 31.47 -3.60 20.34
C LEU A 214 32.24 -2.28 20.16
N ALA A 215 31.57 -1.20 19.77
CA ALA A 215 32.18 0.13 19.61
C ALA A 215 32.66 0.71 20.95
N GLU A 216 31.88 0.51 22.03
CA GLU A 216 32.24 0.91 23.38
C GLU A 216 33.48 0.14 23.89
N ALA A 217 33.50 -1.19 23.67
CA ALA A 217 34.63 -2.03 24.05
C ALA A 217 35.87 -1.82 23.16
N ASN A 218 35.68 -1.36 21.91
CA ASN A 218 36.74 -1.22 20.92
C ASN A 218 36.67 0.15 20.18
N PRO A 219 37.00 1.27 20.84
CA PRO A 219 36.82 2.62 20.25
C PRO A 219 37.63 2.88 18.97
N ALA A 220 38.66 2.08 18.69
CA ALA A 220 39.51 2.20 17.51
C ALA A 220 38.99 1.44 16.28
N TRP A 221 37.93 0.63 16.41
CA TRP A 221 37.40 -0.13 15.28
C TRP A 221 36.63 0.75 14.31
N ALA A 222 36.92 0.59 13.01
CA ALA A 222 36.18 1.27 11.94
C ALA A 222 34.79 0.66 11.71
N ASP A 223 33.92 1.40 11.01
CA ASP A 223 32.54 1.00 10.68
C ASP A 223 32.42 -0.43 10.14
N GLU A 224 33.23 -0.78 9.13
CA GLU A 224 33.15 -2.09 8.50
C GLU A 224 33.47 -3.23 9.47
N ARG A 225 34.47 -3.04 10.34
CA ARG A 225 34.82 -4.06 11.34
C ARG A 225 33.69 -4.21 12.36
N LEU A 226 33.13 -3.10 12.85
CA LEU A 226 31.99 -3.13 13.77
C LEU A 226 30.79 -3.85 13.16
N PHE A 227 30.45 -3.52 11.91
CA PHE A 227 29.34 -4.14 11.20
C PHE A 227 29.52 -5.66 11.05
N GLN A 228 30.70 -6.12 10.59
CA GLN A 228 30.95 -7.54 10.37
C GLN A 228 31.00 -8.33 11.69
N GLU A 229 31.58 -7.76 12.74
CA GLU A 229 31.62 -8.38 14.07
C GLU A 229 30.23 -8.46 14.71
N ALA A 230 29.40 -7.40 14.59
CA ALA A 230 28.01 -7.42 15.02
C ALA A 230 27.17 -8.41 14.20
N ARG A 231 27.33 -8.43 12.87
CA ARG A 231 26.68 -9.39 11.97
C ARG A 231 27.01 -10.83 12.35
N LYS A 232 28.29 -11.14 12.58
CA LYS A 232 28.78 -12.44 13.03
C LYS A 232 28.09 -12.87 14.33
N ARG A 233 28.04 -11.99 15.33
CA ARG A 233 27.37 -12.28 16.63
C ARG A 233 25.87 -12.51 16.47
N VAL A 234 25.15 -11.69 15.71
CA VAL A 234 23.70 -11.84 15.50
C VAL A 234 23.37 -13.12 14.72
N MET A 235 24.18 -13.47 13.72
CA MET A 235 24.03 -14.74 13.00
C MET A 235 24.14 -15.92 13.97
N ALA A 236 25.14 -15.91 14.86
CA ALA A 236 25.32 -16.94 15.87
C ALA A 236 24.17 -16.97 16.90
N LEU A 237 23.65 -15.81 17.33
CA LEU A 237 22.47 -15.73 18.19
C LEU A 237 21.23 -16.33 17.52
N LEU A 238 20.99 -16.04 16.24
CA LEU A 238 19.90 -16.63 15.47
C LEU A 238 20.06 -18.16 15.38
N GLN A 239 21.25 -18.63 15.04
CA GLN A 239 21.56 -20.07 15.00
C GLN A 239 21.30 -20.74 16.35
N ASN A 240 21.76 -20.15 17.45
CA ASN A 240 21.52 -20.67 18.79
C ASN A 240 20.02 -20.74 19.12
N VAL A 241 19.27 -19.64 18.95
CA VAL A 241 17.83 -19.61 19.22
C VAL A 241 17.10 -20.68 18.41
N VAL A 242 17.41 -20.78 17.11
CA VAL A 242 16.73 -21.74 16.23
C VAL A 242 17.01 -23.18 16.65
N TYR A 243 18.27 -23.54 16.87
CA TYR A 243 18.64 -24.93 17.15
C TYR A 243 18.41 -25.35 18.61
N LYS A 244 18.43 -24.41 19.55
CA LYS A 244 18.25 -24.68 20.98
C LYS A 244 16.80 -24.57 21.44
N GLU A 245 16.01 -23.66 20.88
CA GLU A 245 14.64 -23.40 21.33
C GLU A 245 13.60 -23.90 20.32
N TYR A 246 13.74 -23.55 19.03
CA TYR A 246 12.68 -23.79 18.04
C TYR A 246 12.71 -25.20 17.42
N VAL A 247 13.88 -25.71 17.02
CA VAL A 247 14.00 -27.06 16.42
C VAL A 247 13.58 -28.16 17.41
N PRO A 248 13.99 -28.14 18.70
CA PRO A 248 13.58 -29.18 19.65
C PRO A 248 12.07 -29.16 19.92
N LEU A 249 11.47 -27.98 19.89
CA LEU A 249 10.02 -27.81 20.00
C LEU A 249 9.30 -28.49 18.82
N LEU A 250 9.80 -28.30 17.60
CA LEU A 250 9.23 -28.89 16.38
C LEU A 250 9.37 -30.41 16.34
N LEU A 251 10.54 -30.94 16.72
CA LEU A 251 10.86 -32.36 16.63
C LEU A 251 10.48 -33.17 17.89
N GLY A 252 10.14 -32.49 18.99
CA GLY A 252 9.93 -33.08 20.31
C GLY A 252 11.22 -33.56 21.00
N GLU A 253 12.37 -33.34 20.39
CA GLU A 253 13.69 -33.75 20.87
C GLU A 253 14.79 -32.85 20.28
N GLY A 254 15.91 -32.74 20.99
CA GLY A 254 17.10 -32.07 20.46
C GLY A 254 17.73 -32.82 19.28
N LEU A 255 18.52 -32.10 18.49
CA LEU A 255 19.41 -32.74 17.51
C LEU A 255 20.57 -33.46 18.22
N PRO A 256 21.25 -34.42 17.57
CA PRO A 256 22.50 -34.98 18.09
C PRO A 256 23.51 -33.88 18.40
N GLU A 257 24.40 -34.12 19.37
CA GLU A 257 25.50 -33.18 19.66
C GLU A 257 26.29 -32.84 18.40
N TYR A 258 26.78 -31.60 18.34
CA TYR A 258 27.58 -31.15 17.21
C TYR A 258 28.96 -31.82 17.23
N ALA A 259 29.30 -32.52 16.15
CA ALA A 259 30.55 -33.28 16.03
C ALA A 259 31.68 -32.49 15.34
N GLY A 260 31.46 -31.20 15.07
CA GLY A 260 32.36 -30.36 14.27
C GLY A 260 31.89 -30.21 12.82
N TYR A 261 32.52 -29.27 12.12
CA TYR A 261 32.21 -28.97 10.72
C TYR A 261 32.71 -30.09 9.80
N ASP A 262 31.84 -30.58 8.92
CA ASP A 262 32.18 -31.57 7.90
C ASP A 262 32.06 -30.96 6.48
N PRO A 263 33.19 -30.69 5.79
CA PRO A 263 33.16 -30.11 4.45
C PRO A 263 32.59 -31.05 3.37
N THR A 264 32.37 -32.34 3.67
CA THR A 264 31.77 -33.30 2.76
C THR A 264 30.24 -33.28 2.79
N VAL A 265 29.63 -32.68 3.82
CA VAL A 265 28.18 -32.54 3.96
C VAL A 265 27.66 -31.44 3.03
N ASP A 266 26.63 -31.77 2.25
CA ASP A 266 25.93 -30.79 1.42
C ASP A 266 24.84 -30.08 2.22
N ALA A 267 25.09 -28.83 2.61
CA ALA A 267 24.14 -28.00 3.35
C ALA A 267 22.99 -27.44 2.48
N SER A 268 22.99 -27.64 1.16
CA SER A 268 21.91 -27.12 0.31
C SER A 268 20.54 -27.63 0.75
N VAL A 269 19.61 -26.68 0.98
CA VAL A 269 18.19 -26.96 1.25
C VAL A 269 17.61 -27.96 0.25
N ASP A 270 16.96 -29.00 0.78
CA ASP A 270 16.23 -30.00 0.01
C ASP A 270 14.88 -29.45 -0.47
N ILE A 271 14.50 -29.75 -1.72
CA ILE A 271 13.27 -29.23 -2.30
C ILE A 271 12.01 -29.70 -1.56
N ALA A 272 11.97 -30.93 -1.06
CA ALA A 272 10.83 -31.47 -0.32
C ALA A 272 10.75 -30.88 1.09
N PHE A 273 11.89 -30.50 1.69
CA PHE A 273 11.88 -29.64 2.87
C PHE A 273 11.24 -28.28 2.55
N ALA A 274 11.69 -27.60 1.48
CA ALA A 274 11.26 -26.24 1.13
C ALA A 274 9.79 -26.10 0.67
N VAL A 275 9.25 -27.10 -0.02
CA VAL A 275 7.91 -27.02 -0.63
C VAL A 275 6.87 -27.93 0.02
N ALA A 276 7.25 -28.77 0.98
CA ALA A 276 6.33 -29.60 1.74
C ALA A 276 6.59 -29.54 3.25
N ALA A 277 7.64 -30.19 3.76
CA ALA A 277 7.78 -30.41 5.20
C ALA A 277 7.87 -29.11 6.01
N TYR A 278 8.63 -28.11 5.54
CA TYR A 278 8.77 -26.82 6.21
C TYR A 278 7.64 -25.82 5.89
N ARG A 279 6.60 -26.27 5.20
CA ARG A 279 5.32 -25.55 5.02
C ARG A 279 4.25 -26.02 6.00
N TYR A 280 4.61 -26.87 6.98
CA TYR A 280 3.69 -27.28 8.04
C TYR A 280 3.07 -26.08 8.77
N GLY A 281 3.86 -25.00 8.96
CA GLY A 281 3.43 -23.81 9.71
C GLY A 281 2.28 -23.03 9.08
N HIS A 282 1.89 -23.31 7.83
CA HIS A 282 0.72 -22.66 7.22
C HIS A 282 -0.60 -23.05 7.90
N SER A 283 -0.72 -24.27 8.45
CA SER A 283 -1.89 -24.65 9.25
C SER A 283 -1.87 -24.06 10.66
N GLY A 284 -0.67 -23.73 11.18
CA GLY A 284 -0.47 -23.08 12.49
C GLY A 284 -0.87 -21.60 12.55
N ILE A 285 -1.31 -21.01 11.43
CA ILE A 285 -1.67 -19.58 11.39
C ILE A 285 -3.06 -19.33 11.97
N ASN A 286 -3.16 -18.35 12.87
CA ASN A 286 -4.41 -17.83 13.39
C ASN A 286 -5.02 -16.75 12.46
N SER A 287 -6.35 -16.61 12.46
CA SER A 287 -7.03 -15.46 11.82
C SER A 287 -6.80 -14.16 12.59
N MET A 288 -6.84 -14.22 13.91
CA MET A 288 -6.70 -13.06 14.80
C MET A 288 -5.27 -12.98 15.35
N TYR A 289 -4.69 -11.79 15.38
CA TYR A 289 -3.35 -11.51 15.91
C TYR A 289 -3.54 -10.65 17.15
N TRP A 290 -3.23 -11.21 18.32
CA TRP A 290 -3.44 -10.53 19.58
C TRP A 290 -2.51 -9.34 19.77
N CYS A 291 -3.02 -8.29 20.40
CA CYS A 291 -2.25 -7.15 20.87
C CYS A 291 -2.36 -7.09 22.39
N ALA A 292 -1.23 -7.10 23.10
CA ALA A 292 -1.24 -7.18 24.56
C ALA A 292 -0.37 -6.10 25.23
N GLU A 293 -0.88 -5.56 26.34
CA GLU A 293 -0.14 -4.74 27.29
C GLU A 293 0.79 -5.62 28.16
N GLU A 294 1.63 -4.98 29.00
CA GLU A 294 2.53 -5.67 29.93
C GLU A 294 1.82 -6.57 30.95
N ASP A 295 0.57 -6.25 31.32
CA ASP A 295 -0.24 -7.03 32.25
C ASP A 295 -1.03 -8.17 31.56
N GLY A 296 -0.85 -8.35 30.26
CA GLY A 296 -1.54 -9.35 29.45
C GLY A 296 -2.96 -8.96 29.00
N THR A 297 -3.45 -7.78 29.38
CA THR A 297 -4.72 -7.25 28.85
C THR A 297 -4.58 -6.84 27.38
N THR A 298 -5.70 -6.79 26.65
CA THR A 298 -5.69 -6.36 25.25
C THR A 298 -5.27 -4.90 25.14
N CYS A 299 -4.30 -4.62 24.27
CA CYS A 299 -3.78 -3.28 24.06
C CYS A 299 -4.83 -2.32 23.49
N ALA A 300 -4.65 -1.02 23.69
CA ALA A 300 -5.58 0.01 23.20
C ALA A 300 -5.79 0.00 21.68
N SER A 301 -4.81 -0.47 20.90
CA SER A 301 -4.91 -0.59 19.44
C SER A 301 -5.75 -1.80 18.97
N GLY A 302 -6.05 -2.73 19.87
CA GLY A 302 -6.85 -3.92 19.60
C GLY A 302 -6.14 -5.01 18.77
N ASN A 303 -6.81 -6.15 18.69
CA ASN A 303 -6.36 -7.30 17.91
C ASN A 303 -6.55 -7.04 16.40
N LEU A 304 -5.70 -7.66 15.57
CA LEU A 304 -5.74 -7.51 14.11
C LEU A 304 -6.30 -8.77 13.44
N LEU A 305 -7.16 -8.58 12.45
CA LEU A 305 -7.59 -9.67 11.57
C LEU A 305 -6.61 -9.79 10.39
N LEU A 306 -6.05 -10.98 10.17
CA LEU A 306 -4.99 -11.23 9.20
C LEU A 306 -5.34 -10.75 7.78
N ARG A 307 -6.55 -11.06 7.29
CA ARG A 307 -6.98 -10.65 5.94
C ARG A 307 -6.92 -9.14 5.70
N ASP A 308 -7.02 -8.33 6.76
CA ASP A 308 -7.05 -6.86 6.66
C ASP A 308 -5.66 -6.23 6.73
N VAL A 309 -4.66 -6.99 7.20
CA VAL A 309 -3.31 -6.45 7.53
C VAL A 309 -2.17 -7.08 6.71
N TYR A 310 -2.46 -7.98 5.77
CA TYR A 310 -1.46 -8.47 4.82
C TYR A 310 -0.75 -7.30 4.12
N PHE A 311 0.58 -7.28 4.18
CA PHE A 311 1.40 -6.22 3.58
C PHE A 311 0.99 -4.80 4.02
N ASN A 312 0.39 -4.63 5.19
CA ASN A 312 -0.09 -3.33 5.66
C ASN A 312 0.38 -3.05 7.10
N PRO A 313 1.60 -2.54 7.27
CA PRO A 313 2.17 -2.27 8.59
C PRO A 313 1.68 -0.96 9.23
N ARG A 314 0.57 -0.37 8.77
CA ARG A 314 0.06 0.91 9.28
C ARG A 314 -0.43 0.85 10.72
N TYR A 315 -0.72 -0.33 11.24
CA TYR A 315 -1.01 -0.51 12.67
C TYR A 315 0.15 0.00 13.55
N LEU A 316 1.41 -0.06 13.08
CA LEU A 316 2.58 0.51 13.77
C LEU A 316 2.64 2.05 13.78
N GLU A 317 1.68 2.75 13.15
CA GLU A 317 1.53 4.20 13.29
C GLU A 317 0.87 4.59 14.63
N TYR A 318 0.21 3.63 15.28
CA TYR A 318 -0.57 3.85 16.50
C TYR A 318 -0.10 3.00 17.68
N THR A 319 0.94 2.19 17.47
CA THR A 319 1.42 1.20 18.44
C THR A 319 2.86 0.77 18.17
N THR A 320 3.42 -0.08 19.03
CA THR A 320 4.78 -0.60 18.92
C THR A 320 4.78 -2.09 18.58
N ILE A 321 5.91 -2.58 18.06
CA ILE A 321 6.12 -4.02 17.82
C ILE A 321 5.99 -4.85 19.10
N ALA A 322 6.24 -4.27 20.27
CA ALA A 322 6.22 -4.98 21.54
C ALA A 322 4.84 -5.49 21.92
N HIS A 323 3.77 -4.75 21.64
CA HIS A 323 2.41 -5.22 21.95
C HIS A 323 2.03 -6.48 21.15
N TYR A 324 2.42 -6.55 19.88
CA TYR A 324 2.17 -7.73 19.04
C TYR A 324 3.14 -8.87 19.33
N LEU A 325 4.37 -8.58 19.77
CA LEU A 325 5.26 -9.61 20.31
C LEU A 325 4.65 -10.26 21.56
N ARG A 326 4.22 -9.47 22.55
CA ARG A 326 3.52 -9.99 23.74
C ARG A 326 2.28 -10.79 23.35
N GLY A 327 1.43 -10.22 22.50
CA GLY A 327 0.22 -10.89 22.02
C GLY A 327 0.52 -12.24 21.37
N SER A 328 1.53 -12.32 20.50
CA SER A 328 1.93 -13.58 19.86
C SER A 328 2.50 -14.62 20.83
N ILE A 329 3.13 -14.18 21.93
CA ILE A 329 3.67 -15.07 22.97
C ILE A 329 2.54 -15.63 23.85
N LEU A 330 1.54 -14.80 24.15
CA LEU A 330 0.39 -15.17 24.98
C LEU A 330 -0.66 -15.98 24.20
N GLN A 331 -0.78 -15.76 22.89
CA GLN A 331 -1.74 -16.43 22.05
C GLN A 331 -1.29 -17.86 21.72
N PRO A 332 -2.13 -18.89 21.89
CA PRO A 332 -1.83 -20.22 21.38
C PRO A 332 -1.81 -20.27 19.84
N GLU A 333 -0.92 -21.08 19.28
CA GLU A 333 -0.89 -21.40 17.84
C GLU A 333 -2.14 -22.21 17.43
N SER A 334 -2.57 -22.11 16.17
CA SER A 334 -3.52 -23.07 15.60
C SER A 334 -2.92 -24.49 15.57
N ALA A 335 -3.76 -25.52 15.55
CA ALA A 335 -3.30 -26.89 15.41
C ALA A 335 -2.55 -27.11 14.08
N ILE A 336 -1.51 -27.95 14.12
CA ILE A 336 -0.80 -28.40 12.91
C ILE A 336 -1.50 -29.63 12.38
N ASP A 337 -2.47 -29.43 11.49
CA ASP A 337 -3.30 -30.49 10.93
C ASP A 337 -3.80 -30.14 9.53
N THR A 338 -4.77 -30.91 9.02
CA THR A 338 -5.43 -30.64 7.74
C THR A 338 -6.56 -29.62 7.85
N VAL A 339 -6.53 -28.67 8.79
CA VAL A 339 -7.49 -27.58 8.91
C VAL A 339 -6.75 -26.24 8.80
N MET A 340 -7.26 -25.33 7.97
CA MET A 340 -6.65 -24.01 7.79
C MET A 340 -7.70 -22.92 7.89
N VAL A 341 -7.32 -21.82 8.57
CA VAL A 341 -8.18 -20.65 8.68
C VAL A 341 -8.46 -20.01 7.31
N ASP A 342 -9.66 -19.47 7.15
CA ASP A 342 -10.09 -18.86 5.88
C ASP A 342 -9.23 -17.66 5.48
N ASP A 343 -8.62 -16.95 6.44
CA ASP A 343 -7.70 -15.84 6.18
C ASP A 343 -6.43 -16.26 5.41
N VAL A 344 -6.14 -17.56 5.36
CA VAL A 344 -5.03 -18.17 4.62
C VAL A 344 -5.54 -19.01 3.44
N ARG A 345 -6.67 -19.72 3.62
CA ARG A 345 -7.23 -20.64 2.62
C ARG A 345 -8.14 -19.95 1.58
N ASN A 346 -8.71 -18.80 1.92
CA ASN A 346 -9.70 -18.10 1.08
C ASN A 346 -9.38 -16.62 0.87
N PHE A 347 -8.61 -16.00 1.77
CA PHE A 347 -8.25 -14.58 1.72
C PHE A 347 -6.73 -14.36 1.77
N LEU A 348 -5.96 -15.28 1.20
CA LEU A 348 -4.50 -15.17 1.13
C LEU A 348 -4.10 -13.82 0.54
N GLU A 349 -3.20 -13.10 1.22
CA GLU A 349 -2.75 -11.76 0.84
C GLU A 349 -3.85 -10.68 0.79
N GLY A 350 -4.98 -10.90 1.49
CA GLY A 350 -6.10 -9.97 1.55
C GLY A 350 -6.97 -9.95 0.29
N ILE A 351 -6.74 -10.91 -0.63
CA ILE A 351 -7.51 -11.10 -1.86
C ILE A 351 -8.09 -12.51 -1.90
N ARG A 352 -9.09 -12.75 -2.75
CA ARG A 352 -9.66 -14.10 -2.95
C ARG A 352 -8.61 -15.02 -3.57
N ASN A 353 -7.91 -15.79 -2.73
CA ASN A 353 -6.86 -16.71 -3.11
C ASN A 353 -6.69 -17.80 -2.03
N ASP A 354 -6.00 -18.90 -2.35
CA ASP A 354 -5.94 -20.12 -1.53
C ASP A 354 -4.52 -20.67 -1.39
N LEU A 355 -3.93 -20.54 -0.20
CA LEU A 355 -2.58 -21.04 0.06
C LEU A 355 -2.48 -22.56 0.03
N ALA A 356 -3.50 -23.28 0.51
CA ALA A 356 -3.49 -24.74 0.54
C ALA A 356 -3.49 -25.32 -0.88
N ALA A 357 -4.35 -24.79 -1.75
CA ALA A 357 -4.37 -25.18 -3.16
C ALA A 357 -3.06 -24.82 -3.86
N VAL A 358 -2.47 -23.67 -3.53
CA VAL A 358 -1.17 -23.25 -4.05
C VAL A 358 -0.05 -24.20 -3.60
N ASP A 359 -0.02 -24.64 -2.36
CA ASP A 359 1.02 -25.56 -1.84
C ASP A 359 0.91 -26.97 -2.41
N VAL A 360 -0.32 -27.49 -2.58
CA VAL A 360 -0.56 -28.75 -3.29
C VAL A 360 0.02 -28.67 -4.71
N LEU A 361 -0.31 -27.62 -5.47
CA LEU A 361 0.23 -27.46 -6.83
C LEU A 361 1.75 -27.22 -6.82
N ARG A 362 2.28 -26.50 -5.82
CA ARG A 362 3.71 -26.22 -5.70
C ARG A 362 4.55 -27.48 -5.48
N GLY A 363 4.06 -28.41 -4.68
CA GLY A 363 4.68 -29.73 -4.53
C GLY A 363 4.77 -30.46 -5.87
N ARG A 364 3.64 -30.53 -6.59
CA ARG A 364 3.57 -31.18 -7.92
C ARG A 364 4.47 -30.50 -8.95
N ASP A 365 4.50 -29.16 -8.97
CA ASP A 365 5.36 -28.39 -9.87
C ASP A 365 6.86 -28.55 -9.54
N ALA A 366 7.20 -28.70 -8.26
CA ALA A 366 8.55 -29.01 -7.84
C ALA A 366 8.97 -30.46 -8.15
N GLY A 367 8.02 -31.33 -8.52
CA GLY A 367 8.26 -32.74 -8.80
C GLY A 367 8.83 -33.47 -7.59
N ILE A 368 8.24 -33.25 -6.40
CA ILE A 368 8.55 -34.02 -5.18
C ILE A 368 7.77 -35.35 -5.19
N PRO A 369 8.25 -36.42 -4.53
CA PRO A 369 7.51 -37.67 -4.45
C PRO A 369 6.19 -37.56 -3.70
N SER A 370 5.37 -38.61 -3.81
CA SER A 370 4.22 -38.83 -2.93
C SER A 370 4.64 -39.07 -1.47
N PHE A 371 3.69 -38.90 -0.56
CA PHE A 371 3.86 -39.17 0.86
C PHE A 371 4.39 -40.59 1.14
N SER A 372 3.79 -41.59 0.49
CA SER A 372 4.18 -43.00 0.64
C SER A 372 5.64 -43.24 0.22
N ARG A 373 6.07 -42.64 -0.88
CA ARG A 373 7.46 -42.76 -1.34
C ARG A 373 8.44 -42.01 -0.46
N ALA A 374 8.08 -40.82 0.04
CA ALA A 374 8.93 -40.08 0.98
C ALA A 374 9.20 -40.90 2.25
N ARG A 375 8.17 -41.55 2.82
CA ARG A 375 8.31 -42.45 3.97
C ARG A 375 9.30 -43.57 3.72
N GLN A 376 9.18 -44.24 2.57
CA GLN A 376 10.08 -45.32 2.18
C GLN A 376 11.55 -44.88 2.15
N VAL A 377 11.84 -43.69 1.61
CA VAL A 377 13.22 -43.16 1.53
C VAL A 377 13.80 -42.88 2.91
N TYR A 378 12.99 -42.39 3.85
CA TYR A 378 13.40 -42.15 5.23
C TYR A 378 13.32 -43.40 6.13
N GLY A 379 13.12 -44.59 5.55
CA GLY A 379 13.05 -45.84 6.30
C GLY A 379 11.77 -46.00 7.15
N LEU A 380 10.76 -45.17 6.91
CA LEU A 380 9.45 -45.26 7.55
C LEU A 380 8.56 -46.23 6.77
N GLN A 381 7.67 -46.94 7.47
CA GLN A 381 6.73 -47.87 6.84
C GLN A 381 5.72 -47.10 5.96
N PRO A 382 5.67 -47.35 4.64
CA PRO A 382 4.65 -46.74 3.78
C PRO A 382 3.24 -47.14 4.23
N PRO A 383 2.26 -46.23 4.19
CA PRO A 383 0.89 -46.55 4.57
C PRO A 383 0.31 -47.57 3.59
N SER A 384 -0.35 -48.61 4.11
CA SER A 384 -1.11 -49.60 3.34
C SER A 384 -2.57 -49.18 3.18
N THR A 385 -3.08 -48.41 4.14
CA THR A 385 -4.44 -47.85 4.16
C THR A 385 -4.41 -46.38 4.55
N PHE A 386 -5.49 -45.65 4.28
CA PHE A 386 -5.62 -44.25 4.71
C PHE A 386 -5.69 -44.08 6.24
N ALA A 387 -6.12 -45.13 6.97
CA ALA A 387 -6.10 -45.13 8.44
C ALA A 387 -4.69 -45.22 9.00
N ASP A 388 -3.71 -45.69 8.21
CA ASP A 388 -2.29 -45.66 8.60
C ASP A 388 -1.69 -44.24 8.48
N ILE A 389 -2.36 -43.33 7.76
CA ILE A 389 -1.96 -41.92 7.66
C ILE A 389 -2.54 -41.14 8.85
N SER A 390 -3.85 -41.23 9.05
CA SER A 390 -4.53 -40.46 10.12
C SER A 390 -5.47 -41.35 10.93
N THR A 391 -5.41 -41.20 12.25
CA THR A 391 -6.36 -41.82 13.18
C THR A 391 -7.73 -41.15 13.16
N ASP A 392 -7.84 -39.94 12.58
CA ASP A 392 -9.12 -39.30 12.33
C ASP A 392 -9.81 -39.99 11.14
N SER A 393 -10.87 -40.75 11.46
CA SER A 393 -11.65 -41.48 10.46
C SER A 393 -12.32 -40.57 9.41
N GLN A 394 -12.54 -39.28 9.69
CA GLN A 394 -13.07 -38.33 8.72
C GLN A 394 -11.97 -37.92 7.73
N VAL A 395 -10.79 -37.58 8.24
CA VAL A 395 -9.61 -37.26 7.40
C VAL A 395 -9.21 -38.45 6.54
N ALA A 396 -9.13 -39.66 7.12
CA ALA A 396 -8.81 -40.88 6.38
C ALA A 396 -9.82 -41.17 5.24
N ARG A 397 -11.13 -40.98 5.49
CA ARG A 397 -12.17 -41.11 4.47
C ARG A 397 -12.06 -40.04 3.39
N ALA A 398 -11.82 -38.79 3.77
CA ALA A 398 -11.64 -37.68 2.83
C ALA A 398 -10.43 -37.91 1.92
N LEU A 399 -9.29 -38.36 2.47
CA LEU A 399 -8.12 -38.77 1.69
C LEU A 399 -8.47 -39.92 0.72
N SER A 400 -9.18 -40.95 1.20
CA SER A 400 -9.59 -42.07 0.35
C SER A 400 -10.46 -41.63 -0.82
N GLN A 401 -11.38 -40.67 -0.61
CA GLN A 401 -12.23 -40.14 -1.66
C GLN A 401 -11.44 -39.29 -2.66
N LEU A 402 -10.57 -38.41 -2.17
CA LEU A 402 -9.77 -37.51 -3.01
C LEU A 402 -8.79 -38.26 -3.92
N TYR A 403 -8.16 -39.32 -3.40
CA TYR A 403 -7.12 -40.07 -4.11
C TYR A 403 -7.62 -41.39 -4.70
N GLY A 404 -8.94 -41.55 -4.86
CA GLY A 404 -9.54 -42.68 -5.58
C GLY A 404 -9.25 -44.05 -4.95
N GLY A 405 -9.10 -44.11 -3.63
CA GLY A 405 -8.77 -45.32 -2.89
C GLY A 405 -7.30 -45.75 -2.96
N ASP A 406 -6.45 -45.02 -3.69
CA ASP A 406 -5.02 -45.34 -3.82
C ASP A 406 -4.18 -44.50 -2.86
N VAL A 407 -3.77 -45.13 -1.75
CA VAL A 407 -2.96 -44.48 -0.70
C VAL A 407 -1.58 -44.04 -1.19
N THR A 408 -1.08 -44.60 -2.29
CA THR A 408 0.26 -44.30 -2.81
C THR A 408 0.34 -42.95 -3.54
N LYS A 409 -0.82 -42.38 -3.90
CA LYS A 409 -0.96 -41.11 -4.65
C LYS A 409 -1.03 -39.85 -3.78
N VAL A 410 -1.10 -39.98 -2.46
CA VAL A 410 -1.25 -38.83 -1.56
C VAL A 410 -0.06 -37.87 -1.71
N ASP A 411 -0.33 -36.59 -2.00
CA ASP A 411 0.68 -35.53 -2.09
C ASP A 411 1.47 -35.44 -0.75
N LEU A 412 2.80 -35.25 -0.80
CA LEU A 412 3.64 -35.25 0.41
C LEU A 412 3.19 -34.21 1.45
N TRP A 413 2.86 -32.99 1.01
CA TRP A 413 2.42 -31.94 1.93
C TRP A 413 1.09 -32.30 2.63
N VAL A 414 0.15 -32.86 1.87
CA VAL A 414 -1.17 -33.30 2.38
C VAL A 414 -1.02 -34.45 3.36
N GLY A 415 -0.26 -35.48 2.98
CA GLY A 415 -0.04 -36.64 3.84
C GLY A 415 0.71 -36.30 5.12
N GLY A 416 1.71 -35.41 5.05
CA GLY A 416 2.47 -35.00 6.23
C GLY A 416 1.70 -34.13 7.22
N LEU A 417 0.72 -33.35 6.77
CA LEU A 417 -0.22 -32.64 7.66
C LEU A 417 -1.33 -33.54 8.20
N ALA A 418 -1.75 -34.56 7.45
CA ALA A 418 -2.71 -35.56 7.91
C ALA A 418 -2.11 -36.57 8.90
N GLU A 419 -0.78 -36.70 8.87
CA GLU A 419 -0.05 -37.64 9.71
C GLU A 419 -0.07 -37.21 11.18
N GLN A 420 -0.51 -38.12 12.05
CA GLN A 420 -0.57 -37.88 13.49
C GLN A 420 0.82 -37.53 14.05
N ALA A 421 0.88 -36.45 14.84
CA ALA A 421 2.10 -36.04 15.53
C ALA A 421 2.57 -37.08 16.56
N THR A 422 3.89 -37.26 16.67
CA THR A 422 4.49 -38.14 17.70
C THR A 422 4.55 -37.44 19.06
N SER A 423 4.51 -38.20 20.17
CA SER A 423 4.58 -37.64 21.53
C SER A 423 5.69 -36.58 21.68
N GLY A 424 5.31 -35.37 22.09
CA GLY A 424 6.22 -34.23 22.31
C GLY A 424 6.58 -33.41 21.06
N ALA A 425 6.40 -33.94 19.85
CA ALA A 425 6.60 -33.23 18.58
C ALA A 425 5.27 -32.72 18.04
N PHE A 426 5.28 -31.67 17.21
CA PHE A 426 4.04 -31.08 16.67
C PHE A 426 3.79 -31.45 15.21
N VAL A 427 4.74 -32.18 14.60
CA VAL A 427 4.63 -32.69 13.24
C VAL A 427 4.68 -34.23 13.24
N GLY A 428 4.05 -34.83 12.23
CA GLY A 428 4.08 -36.28 12.03
C GLY A 428 5.48 -36.84 11.72
N PRO A 429 5.71 -38.16 11.91
CA PRO A 429 6.99 -38.83 11.67
C PRO A 429 7.67 -38.49 10.34
N THR A 430 6.92 -38.32 9.25
CA THR A 430 7.49 -38.05 7.92
C THR A 430 8.09 -36.64 7.85
N PHE A 431 7.35 -35.63 8.30
CA PHE A 431 7.86 -34.26 8.37
C PHE A 431 8.99 -34.15 9.39
N LYS A 432 8.87 -34.80 10.56
CA LYS A 432 9.94 -34.89 11.56
C LYS A 432 11.24 -35.40 10.94
N ALA A 433 11.19 -36.48 10.15
CA ALA A 433 12.37 -37.04 9.50
C ALA A 433 13.02 -36.08 8.49
N ILE A 434 12.22 -35.45 7.63
CA ILE A 434 12.70 -34.49 6.61
C ILE A 434 13.33 -33.25 7.28
N ILE A 435 12.65 -32.70 8.29
CA ILE A 435 13.09 -31.49 8.99
C ILE A 435 14.37 -31.75 9.78
N ARG A 436 14.40 -32.85 10.54
CA ARG A 436 15.58 -33.26 11.31
C ARG A 436 16.80 -33.44 10.42
N GLU A 437 16.65 -34.13 9.28
CA GLU A 437 17.74 -34.34 8.33
C GLU A 437 18.27 -33.02 7.76
N GLN A 438 17.38 -32.10 7.37
CA GLN A 438 17.78 -30.80 6.83
C GLN A 438 18.54 -29.95 7.86
N PHE A 439 18.06 -29.85 9.10
CA PHE A 439 18.74 -29.04 10.12
C PHE A 439 20.09 -29.64 10.52
N ILE A 440 20.23 -30.96 10.59
CA ILE A 440 21.54 -31.59 10.82
C ILE A 440 22.52 -31.20 9.71
N ARG A 441 22.14 -31.32 8.43
CA ARG A 441 23.03 -30.96 7.31
C ARG A 441 23.36 -29.48 7.25
N THR A 442 22.38 -28.62 7.57
CA THR A 442 22.60 -27.18 7.57
C THR A 442 23.59 -26.78 8.66
N ARG A 443 23.55 -27.42 9.83
CA ARG A 443 24.50 -27.23 10.91
C ARG A 443 25.88 -27.79 10.58
N ASP A 444 25.93 -29.07 10.21
CA ASP A 444 27.18 -29.81 10.09
C ASP A 444 27.96 -29.41 8.83
N GLY A 445 27.26 -28.99 7.77
CA GLY A 445 27.84 -28.51 6.51
C GLY A 445 28.04 -27.00 6.42
N ASP A 446 27.71 -26.22 7.46
CA ASP A 446 27.99 -24.78 7.50
C ASP A 446 29.34 -24.50 8.15
N ARG A 447 30.29 -24.00 7.34
CA ARG A 447 31.61 -23.59 7.82
C ARG A 447 31.53 -22.46 8.85
N PHE A 448 30.50 -21.63 8.79
CA PHE A 448 30.28 -20.50 9.69
C PHE A 448 29.34 -20.81 10.85
N TRP A 449 29.01 -22.10 11.08
CA TRP A 449 28.31 -22.52 12.28
C TRP A 449 29.02 -21.99 13.53
N PHE A 450 28.27 -21.40 14.45
CA PHE A 450 28.88 -20.64 15.56
C PHE A 450 29.71 -21.49 16.52
N GLU A 451 29.48 -22.80 16.60
CA GLU A 451 30.28 -23.73 17.42
C GLU A 451 31.46 -24.35 16.65
N ASN A 452 31.71 -23.96 15.40
CA ASN A 452 32.87 -24.43 14.65
C ASN A 452 34.16 -23.82 15.21
N ASP A 453 34.88 -24.59 16.02
CA ASP A 453 36.14 -24.22 16.65
C ASP A 453 37.35 -24.31 15.69
N GLN A 454 37.17 -24.89 14.51
CA GLN A 454 38.21 -25.00 13.47
C GLN A 454 38.29 -23.75 12.58
N LEU A 455 37.26 -22.91 12.58
CA LEU A 455 37.27 -21.66 11.81
C LEU A 455 38.03 -20.58 12.59
N GLY A 456 39.05 -19.98 11.96
CA GLY A 456 39.86 -18.95 12.58
C GLY A 456 41.01 -18.51 11.67
N HIS A 457 41.97 -17.80 12.26
CA HIS A 457 43.22 -17.39 11.58
C HIS A 457 44.40 -17.49 12.54
N TYR A 458 45.62 -17.45 12.03
CA TYR A 458 46.83 -17.40 12.86
C TYR A 458 47.34 -15.96 12.98
N GLU A 459 47.54 -15.51 14.21
CA GLU A 459 48.17 -14.23 14.53
C GLU A 459 49.36 -14.49 15.46
N GLY A 460 50.56 -14.06 15.05
CA GLY A 460 51.79 -14.29 15.84
C GLY A 460 52.10 -15.77 16.13
N GLY A 461 51.66 -16.69 15.26
CA GLY A 461 51.82 -18.14 15.44
C GLY A 461 50.78 -18.80 16.37
N LYS A 462 49.85 -18.03 16.94
CA LYS A 462 48.74 -18.53 17.76
C LYS A 462 47.46 -18.58 16.91
N PHE A 463 46.69 -19.66 17.01
CA PHE A 463 45.38 -19.75 16.40
C PHE A 463 44.38 -18.87 17.17
N VAL A 464 43.70 -17.98 16.45
CA VAL A 464 42.63 -17.10 16.93
C VAL A 464 41.33 -17.59 16.28
N PRO A 465 40.39 -18.15 17.06
CA PRO A 465 39.15 -18.69 16.53
C PRO A 465 38.23 -17.57 16.02
N TYR A 466 37.30 -17.91 15.13
CA TYR A 466 36.34 -16.98 14.53
C TYR A 466 35.40 -16.35 15.57
N LEU A 467 35.00 -17.15 16.56
CA LEU A 467 34.39 -16.73 17.81
C LEU A 467 35.26 -17.25 18.96
N SER A 468 35.49 -16.46 20.00
CA SER A 468 36.17 -16.94 21.20
C SER A 468 35.29 -17.93 21.99
N GLU A 469 35.87 -18.68 22.92
CA GLU A 469 35.07 -19.58 23.77
C GLU A 469 34.10 -18.79 24.65
N GLU A 470 34.54 -17.64 25.17
CA GLU A 470 33.69 -16.74 25.97
C GLU A 470 32.53 -16.18 25.13
N GLU A 471 32.77 -15.85 23.86
CA GLU A 471 31.69 -15.43 22.95
C GLU A 471 30.70 -16.57 22.70
N ARG A 472 31.19 -17.80 22.46
CA ARG A 472 30.33 -18.97 22.30
C ARG A 472 29.50 -19.25 23.55
N ASP A 473 30.08 -19.14 24.74
CA ASP A 473 29.37 -19.28 26.00
C ASP A 473 28.27 -18.21 26.17
N GLU A 474 28.57 -16.94 25.87
CA GLU A 474 27.58 -15.86 25.87
C GLU A 474 26.42 -16.16 24.91
N ILE A 475 26.74 -16.62 23.69
CA ILE A 475 25.75 -16.97 22.67
C ILE A 475 24.89 -18.15 23.13
N ARG A 476 25.50 -19.24 23.62
CA ARG A 476 24.77 -20.41 24.16
C ARG A 476 23.84 -20.06 25.30
N GLY A 477 24.24 -19.08 26.13
CA GLY A 477 23.43 -18.57 27.25
C GLY A 477 22.28 -17.65 26.86
N THR A 478 22.27 -17.09 25.65
CA THR A 478 21.27 -16.10 25.22
C THR A 478 20.03 -16.76 24.62
N THR A 479 18.85 -16.41 25.11
CA THR A 479 17.55 -16.88 24.61
C THR A 479 16.84 -15.85 23.72
N MET A 480 15.79 -16.26 23.02
CA MET A 480 14.93 -15.32 22.29
C MET A 480 14.24 -14.31 23.22
N ALA A 481 13.89 -14.72 24.45
CA ALA A 481 13.33 -13.82 25.46
C ALA A 481 14.33 -12.71 25.83
N ASP A 482 15.62 -13.05 25.99
CA ASP A 482 16.68 -12.08 26.28
C ASP A 482 16.82 -11.05 25.16
N ILE A 483 16.78 -11.51 23.90
CA ILE A 483 16.84 -10.63 22.72
C ILE A 483 15.62 -9.68 22.71
N ILE A 484 14.41 -10.17 22.95
CA ILE A 484 13.20 -9.33 22.96
C ILE A 484 13.26 -8.31 24.11
N ARG A 485 13.57 -8.75 25.33
CA ARG A 485 13.64 -7.88 26.52
C ARG A 485 14.73 -6.82 26.38
N ARG A 486 15.83 -7.13 25.71
CA ARG A 486 16.92 -6.17 25.48
C ARG A 486 16.53 -5.07 24.50
N ASN A 487 15.74 -5.40 23.48
CA ASN A 487 15.48 -4.52 22.34
C ASN A 487 14.11 -3.84 22.37
N THR A 488 13.20 -4.24 23.25
CA THR A 488 11.83 -3.72 23.30
C THR A 488 11.40 -3.37 24.73
N ASP A 489 10.25 -2.74 24.89
CA ASP A 489 9.62 -2.53 26.18
C ASP A 489 8.84 -3.76 26.70
N ALA A 490 8.86 -4.89 25.98
CA ALA A 490 8.27 -6.17 26.41
C ALA A 490 9.13 -6.81 27.52
N LYS A 491 8.96 -6.34 28.76
CA LYS A 491 9.77 -6.78 29.91
C LYS A 491 9.13 -7.97 30.61
N SER A 492 7.81 -7.99 30.76
CA SER A 492 7.04 -9.02 31.48
C SER A 492 6.60 -10.17 30.56
N ILE A 493 7.52 -10.69 29.75
CA ILE A 493 7.29 -11.88 28.92
C ILE A 493 7.84 -13.14 29.61
N PRO A 494 7.31 -14.35 29.31
CA PRO A 494 7.89 -15.61 29.76
C PRO A 494 9.32 -15.83 29.23
N ASP A 495 10.13 -16.61 29.96
CA ASP A 495 11.47 -17.00 29.51
C ASP A 495 11.45 -17.90 28.27
N SER A 496 10.41 -18.72 28.14
CA SER A 496 10.18 -19.56 26.96
C SER A 496 9.11 -18.93 26.08
N VAL A 497 9.49 -18.02 25.19
CA VAL A 497 8.56 -17.29 24.31
C VAL A 497 7.85 -18.18 23.28
N MET A 498 8.38 -19.39 23.02
CA MET A 498 7.80 -20.36 22.08
C MET A 498 6.70 -21.23 22.72
N ARG A 499 6.46 -21.10 24.03
CA ARG A 499 5.44 -21.85 24.76
C ARG A 499 4.49 -20.91 25.47
N VAL A 500 3.21 -21.28 25.48
CA VAL A 500 2.20 -20.57 26.27
C VAL A 500 2.35 -21.01 27.74
N PRO A 501 2.38 -20.09 28.72
CA PRO A 501 2.41 -20.48 30.12
C PRO A 501 1.15 -21.27 30.51
N LYS A 502 1.32 -22.42 31.19
CA LYS A 502 0.22 -23.35 31.55
C LYS A 502 -0.95 -22.71 32.29
N GLU A 503 -0.64 -21.71 33.12
CA GLU A 503 -1.63 -20.94 33.89
C GLU A 503 -2.59 -20.10 33.02
N TRP A 504 -2.24 -19.85 31.75
CA TRP A 504 -3.07 -19.12 30.79
C TRP A 504 -3.84 -20.04 29.83
N VAL A 505 -3.42 -21.30 29.68
CA VAL A 505 -4.09 -22.30 28.83
C VAL A 505 -5.47 -22.69 29.39
N GLN A 506 -5.67 -22.63 30.71
CA GLN A 506 -6.95 -22.96 31.34
C GLN A 506 -8.00 -21.84 31.35
N ALA A 507 -7.64 -20.61 30.96
CA ALA A 507 -8.60 -19.50 30.85
C ALA A 507 -9.27 -19.41 29.46
N GLY A 508 -8.74 -20.14 28.47
CA GLY A 508 -9.21 -20.10 27.07
C GLY A 508 -9.63 -21.46 26.48
N ALA A 509 -9.55 -22.55 27.27
CA ALA A 509 -9.88 -23.90 26.83
C ALA A 509 -10.91 -24.55 27.77
N THR A 510 -12.19 -24.27 27.55
CA THR A 510 -13.27 -25.18 27.94
C THR A 510 -13.98 -25.65 26.68
N ASP A 511 -13.59 -26.84 26.23
CA ASP A 511 -14.30 -27.60 25.20
C ASP A 511 -15.70 -27.97 25.70
N GLY A 512 -16.73 -27.54 24.96
CA GLY A 512 -18.05 -28.14 24.99
C GLY A 512 -18.01 -29.47 24.23
N GLY A 513 -17.66 -30.56 24.91
CA GLY A 513 -17.57 -31.88 24.30
C GLY A 513 -17.62 -33.01 25.33
N SER A 514 -18.82 -33.55 25.51
CA SER A 514 -19.19 -34.69 26.36
C SER A 514 -18.18 -35.84 26.42
N SER A 515 -17.78 -36.22 27.63
CA SER A 515 -17.53 -37.62 27.98
C SER A 515 -18.01 -37.89 29.40
N GLY A 516 -19.12 -38.61 29.53
CA GLY A 516 -19.59 -39.16 30.79
C GLY A 516 -18.68 -40.27 31.30
N GLY A 517 -18.65 -40.47 32.62
CA GLY A 517 -18.04 -41.67 33.21
C GLY A 517 -17.51 -41.51 34.62
N SER A 518 -18.42 -41.63 35.59
CA SER A 518 -18.28 -42.39 36.84
C SER A 518 -17.14 -42.09 37.84
N GLY A 519 -17.54 -41.67 39.05
CA GLY A 519 -17.21 -42.46 40.24
C GLY A 519 -16.52 -41.77 41.43
N SER A 520 -17.34 -41.47 42.44
CA SER A 520 -17.11 -41.75 43.88
C SER A 520 -16.41 -40.73 44.80
N GLY A 521 -17.05 -40.49 45.97
CA GLY A 521 -16.48 -40.00 47.22
C GLY A 521 -16.89 -38.56 47.58
N SER A 522 -18.00 -38.31 48.29
CA SER A 522 -18.11 -38.28 49.78
C SER A 522 -17.14 -37.24 50.40
N SER A 523 -17.50 -36.22 51.17
CA SER A 523 -18.56 -36.04 52.18
C SER A 523 -18.51 -34.61 52.72
N GLY A 524 -19.61 -34.08 53.27
CA GLY A 524 -19.56 -33.00 54.27
C GLY A 524 -20.71 -32.01 54.16
N GLY A 525 -21.89 -32.36 54.69
CA GLY A 525 -23.00 -31.43 54.78
C GLY A 525 -22.93 -30.51 55.99
N THR A 526 -23.74 -29.45 55.97
CA THR A 526 -24.54 -28.97 57.11
C THR A 526 -25.67 -28.07 56.62
N GLY A 527 -26.90 -28.56 56.78
CA GLY A 527 -28.01 -27.87 57.47
C GLY A 527 -28.57 -26.54 56.94
N GLY A 528 -29.85 -26.58 56.56
CA GLY A 528 -30.84 -25.62 57.08
C GLY A 528 -31.68 -24.87 56.04
N GLY A 529 -33.00 -25.09 56.09
CA GLY A 529 -33.98 -24.09 55.67
C GLY A 529 -34.91 -24.50 54.53
N SER A 530 -35.96 -25.26 54.86
CA SER A 530 -37.16 -25.38 54.04
C SER A 530 -37.88 -24.03 53.96
N GLY A 531 -37.86 -23.39 52.79
CA GLY A 531 -38.74 -22.29 52.43
C GLY A 531 -39.35 -22.58 51.07
N SER A 532 -40.62 -22.99 51.06
CA SER A 532 -41.43 -23.09 49.85
C SER A 532 -41.75 -21.68 49.34
N GLY A 533 -40.82 -21.10 48.58
CA GLY A 533 -41.07 -19.94 47.74
C GLY A 533 -41.01 -20.40 46.30
N SER A 534 -42.11 -20.23 45.55
CA SER A 534 -42.09 -20.28 44.09
C SER A 534 -41.09 -19.22 43.61
N ALA A 535 -39.87 -19.64 43.28
CA ALA A 535 -38.86 -18.74 42.72
C ALA A 535 -39.36 -18.26 41.35
N SER A 536 -39.83 -17.01 41.28
CA SER A 536 -39.93 -16.32 40.00
C SER A 536 -38.56 -16.36 39.34
N ALA A 537 -38.44 -16.92 38.15
CA ALA A 537 -37.18 -16.93 37.40
C ALA A 537 -36.64 -15.50 37.31
N ALA A 538 -35.43 -15.28 37.83
CA ALA A 538 -34.82 -13.96 37.88
C ALA A 538 -34.53 -13.48 36.45
N MET A 539 -34.87 -12.22 36.16
CA MET A 539 -34.52 -11.54 34.91
C MET A 539 -33.00 -11.51 34.75
N ARG A 540 -32.53 -11.81 33.54
CA ARG A 540 -31.12 -11.80 33.13
C ARG A 540 -30.90 -10.59 32.24
N THR A 541 -29.71 -9.99 32.35
CA THR A 541 -29.29 -8.86 31.53
C THR A 541 -27.88 -9.13 31.02
N GLN A 542 -27.63 -8.89 29.74
CA GLN A 542 -26.32 -9.03 29.10
C GLN A 542 -26.03 -7.81 28.23
N ALA A 543 -24.88 -7.16 28.45
CA ALA A 543 -24.39 -6.13 27.54
C ALA A 543 -23.82 -6.80 26.29
N LEU A 544 -24.22 -6.33 25.11
CA LEU A 544 -23.78 -6.83 23.80
C LEU A 544 -22.82 -5.85 23.10
N GLY A 545 -22.53 -4.71 23.72
CA GLY A 545 -21.63 -3.69 23.21
C GLY A 545 -21.72 -2.40 24.02
N PRO A 546 -21.08 -1.30 23.55
CA PRO A 546 -21.09 -0.02 24.26
C PRO A 546 -22.49 0.63 24.33
N VAL A 547 -23.36 0.29 23.37
CA VAL A 547 -24.67 0.91 23.19
C VAL A 547 -25.83 -0.09 23.11
N MET A 548 -25.58 -1.40 23.25
CA MET A 548 -26.61 -2.44 23.14
C MET A 548 -26.60 -3.39 24.33
N SER A 549 -27.79 -3.81 24.77
CA SER A 549 -27.98 -4.86 25.77
C SER A 549 -29.24 -5.66 25.49
N ILE A 550 -29.30 -6.87 26.05
CA ILE A 550 -30.51 -7.70 26.07
C ILE A 550 -30.88 -8.07 27.49
N GLU A 551 -32.17 -8.29 27.70
CA GLU A 551 -32.75 -8.78 28.93
C GLU A 551 -33.78 -9.87 28.64
N TRP A 552 -33.77 -10.96 29.41
CA TRP A 552 -34.72 -12.06 29.24
C TRP A 552 -34.94 -12.81 30.55
N VAL A 553 -36.03 -13.57 30.63
CA VAL A 553 -36.25 -14.54 31.71
C VAL A 553 -36.05 -15.94 31.12
N PRO A 554 -35.21 -16.80 31.71
CA PRO A 554 -35.02 -18.16 31.22
C PRO A 554 -36.38 -18.87 31.15
N PRO A 555 -36.71 -19.52 30.02
CA PRO A 555 -38.01 -20.16 29.85
C PRO A 555 -38.18 -21.32 30.86
N ALA A 556 -39.41 -21.53 31.33
CA ALA A 556 -39.72 -22.63 32.23
C ALA A 556 -39.38 -23.98 31.55
N ALA A 557 -39.01 -25.00 32.34
CA ALA A 557 -38.69 -26.32 31.80
C ALA A 557 -39.88 -26.86 30.97
N GLY A 558 -39.64 -27.10 29.68
CA GLY A 558 -40.65 -27.57 28.72
C GLY A 558 -41.39 -26.47 27.94
N ALA A 559 -41.08 -25.20 28.15
CA ALA A 559 -41.54 -24.13 27.27
C ALA A 559 -40.78 -24.17 25.93
N ASP A 560 -41.46 -23.76 24.86
CA ASP A 560 -40.98 -23.77 23.47
C ASP A 560 -40.69 -22.37 22.92
N GLU A 561 -41.00 -21.30 23.67
CA GLU A 561 -40.74 -19.90 23.32
C GLU A 561 -39.92 -19.17 24.41
N ILE A 562 -39.15 -18.17 24.00
CA ILE A 562 -38.41 -17.23 24.84
C ILE A 562 -38.79 -15.79 24.50
N GLU A 563 -38.88 -14.93 25.51
CA GLU A 563 -39.12 -13.49 25.36
C GLU A 563 -37.84 -12.71 25.68
N ILE A 564 -37.39 -11.87 24.74
CA ILE A 564 -36.15 -11.09 24.85
C ILE A 564 -36.50 -9.61 24.65
N THR A 565 -36.03 -8.77 25.57
CA THR A 565 -36.05 -7.30 25.45
C THR A 565 -34.67 -6.83 25.03
N ALA A 566 -34.55 -6.25 23.85
CA ALA A 566 -33.31 -5.69 23.34
C ALA A 566 -33.35 -4.16 23.39
N THR A 567 -32.27 -3.55 23.86
CA THR A 567 -32.16 -2.11 24.09
C THR A 567 -30.97 -1.53 23.33
N LEU A 568 -31.22 -0.49 22.55
CA LEU A 568 -30.22 0.32 21.86
C LEU A 568 -30.20 1.73 22.47
N LYS A 569 -29.02 2.23 22.83
CA LYS A 569 -28.77 3.64 23.18
C LYS A 569 -28.62 4.46 21.90
N GLY A 570 -29.75 4.66 21.22
CA GLY A 570 -29.92 5.40 19.97
C GLY A 570 -31.34 5.22 19.46
N THR A 571 -31.72 5.98 18.44
CA THR A 571 -33.06 5.98 17.80
C THR A 571 -33.00 5.41 16.39
N GLY A 572 -32.08 4.47 16.15
CA GLY A 572 -31.91 3.84 14.85
C GLY A 572 -32.19 2.35 14.91
N TRP A 573 -31.78 1.64 13.87
CA TRP A 573 -31.97 0.20 13.79
C TRP A 573 -30.89 -0.57 14.57
N PHE A 574 -31.24 -1.77 15.04
CA PHE A 574 -30.31 -2.69 15.66
C PHE A 574 -30.72 -4.12 15.39
N ALA A 575 -29.76 -5.03 15.38
CA ALA A 575 -30.00 -6.43 15.05
C ALA A 575 -29.20 -7.37 15.96
N ILE A 576 -29.79 -8.52 16.26
CA ILE A 576 -29.16 -9.62 16.99
C ILE A 576 -29.21 -10.84 16.08
N GLY A 577 -28.07 -11.44 15.81
CA GLY A 577 -27.97 -12.66 15.03
C GLY A 577 -27.46 -13.84 15.84
N LEU A 578 -28.07 -15.01 15.70
CA LEU A 578 -27.50 -16.27 16.17
C LEU A 578 -26.52 -16.81 15.12
N GLY A 579 -25.25 -16.92 15.49
CA GLY A 579 -24.18 -17.45 14.66
C GLY A 579 -22.83 -16.81 14.93
N GLN A 580 -21.77 -17.38 14.34
CA GLN A 580 -20.40 -16.90 14.54
C GLN A 580 -20.01 -15.70 13.64
N GLY A 581 -20.88 -15.33 12.71
CA GLY A 581 -20.66 -14.27 11.73
C GLY A 581 -21.85 -14.13 10.80
N MET A 582 -21.84 -13.12 9.92
CA MET A 582 -22.95 -12.81 9.01
C MET A 582 -23.32 -13.94 8.02
N ARG A 583 -22.51 -14.99 7.87
CA ARG A 583 -22.83 -16.09 6.95
C ARG A 583 -23.62 -17.16 7.69
N ASP A 584 -24.81 -17.43 7.21
CA ASP A 584 -25.78 -18.38 7.79
C ASP A 584 -26.21 -17.99 9.21
N ALA A 585 -26.10 -16.71 9.57
CA ALA A 585 -26.67 -16.20 10.81
C ALA A 585 -28.17 -15.97 10.63
N ASP A 586 -28.88 -16.34 11.68
CA ASP A 586 -30.31 -16.10 11.85
C ASP A 586 -30.45 -14.78 12.60
N VAL A 587 -30.95 -13.74 11.92
CA VAL A 587 -30.84 -12.33 12.31
C VAL A 587 -32.20 -11.72 12.57
N ILE A 588 -32.38 -11.26 13.80
CA ILE A 588 -33.55 -10.54 14.25
C ILE A 588 -33.23 -9.05 14.16
N MET A 589 -33.86 -8.38 13.22
CA MET A 589 -33.68 -6.97 12.93
C MET A 589 -34.79 -6.15 13.58
N MET A 590 -34.42 -5.07 14.27
CA MET A 590 -35.31 -4.27 15.12
C MET A 590 -35.13 -2.79 14.86
N ARG A 591 -36.21 -2.03 14.99
CA ARG A 591 -36.22 -0.56 14.96
C ARG A 591 -37.51 -0.01 15.57
N VAL A 592 -37.54 1.29 15.86
CA VAL A 592 -38.77 2.00 16.29
C VAL A 592 -38.99 3.19 15.36
N GLN A 593 -39.55 2.93 14.18
CA GLN A 593 -39.71 3.95 13.16
C GLN A 593 -40.97 4.79 13.42
N GLY A 594 -40.79 6.10 13.68
CA GLY A 594 -41.92 7.02 13.90
C GLY A 594 -42.82 6.64 15.07
N GLY A 595 -42.24 6.04 16.12
CA GLY A 595 -42.96 5.55 17.30
C GLY A 595 -43.64 4.18 17.11
N THR A 596 -43.47 3.55 15.95
CA THR A 596 -43.98 2.20 15.68
C THR A 596 -42.82 1.20 15.77
N PRO A 597 -42.82 0.28 16.75
CA PRO A 597 -41.79 -0.75 16.83
C PRO A 597 -41.97 -1.80 15.73
N GLU A 598 -40.86 -2.26 15.19
CA GLU A 598 -40.80 -3.31 14.18
C GLU A 598 -39.74 -4.35 14.56
N VAL A 599 -40.07 -5.61 14.33
CA VAL A 599 -39.21 -6.79 14.44
C VAL A 599 -39.33 -7.55 13.14
N LEU A 600 -38.19 -7.96 12.60
CA LEU A 600 -38.10 -8.69 11.35
C LEU A 600 -37.15 -9.87 11.53
N ASP A 601 -37.63 -11.05 11.20
CA ASP A 601 -36.84 -12.27 11.10
C ASP A 601 -36.17 -12.34 9.72
N ALA A 602 -34.87 -12.55 9.70
CA ALA A 602 -34.12 -12.55 8.45
C ALA A 602 -32.91 -13.46 8.51
N LYS A 603 -32.65 -14.16 7.41
CA LYS A 603 -31.43 -14.93 7.23
C LYS A 603 -30.33 -14.14 6.54
N ALA A 604 -29.15 -14.16 7.14
CA ALA A 604 -27.96 -13.59 6.56
C ALA A 604 -27.23 -14.62 5.67
N GLY A 605 -27.30 -14.44 4.35
CA GLY A 605 -26.60 -15.28 3.35
C GLY A 605 -25.15 -14.87 3.08
N GLY A 606 -24.62 -13.85 3.78
CA GLY A 606 -23.32 -13.24 3.54
C GLY A 606 -23.26 -11.79 4.03
N TYR A 607 -22.38 -10.96 3.45
CA TYR A 607 -22.17 -9.56 3.85
C TYR A 607 -23.16 -8.56 3.21
N MET A 608 -24.28 -9.05 2.68
CA MET A 608 -25.36 -8.20 2.16
C MET A 608 -26.44 -8.05 3.23
N LEU A 609 -27.36 -7.10 3.03
CA LEU A 609 -28.53 -6.95 3.90
C LEU A 609 -29.24 -8.31 4.06
N PRO A 610 -29.48 -8.80 5.28
CA PRO A 610 -30.20 -10.06 5.51
C PRO A 610 -31.56 -10.05 4.80
N ALA A 611 -31.90 -11.17 4.18
CA ALA A 611 -33.17 -11.29 3.47
C ALA A 611 -34.24 -11.74 4.46
N PRO A 612 -35.44 -11.10 4.49
CA PRO A 612 -36.52 -11.55 5.34
C PRO A 612 -36.87 -13.01 5.06
N ASP A 613 -37.09 -13.79 6.12
CA ASP A 613 -37.47 -15.19 5.98
C ASP A 613 -38.90 -15.33 5.47
N SER A 614 -39.15 -16.42 4.74
CA SER A 614 -40.48 -16.72 4.17
C SER A 614 -41.51 -17.04 5.25
N SER A 615 -41.04 -17.51 6.40
CA SER A 615 -41.78 -17.62 7.66
C SER A 615 -41.19 -16.58 8.62
N GLN A 616 -42.03 -15.89 9.39
CA GLN A 616 -41.57 -14.96 10.43
C GLN A 616 -41.84 -15.62 11.77
N ASP A 617 -40.79 -16.09 12.43
CA ASP A 617 -40.85 -16.89 13.64
C ASP A 617 -40.58 -16.06 14.91
N THR A 618 -40.34 -14.76 14.72
CA THR A 618 -40.34 -13.73 15.75
C THR A 618 -41.66 -12.96 15.80
N LYS A 619 -42.17 -12.72 17.01
CA LYS A 619 -43.38 -11.94 17.27
C LYS A 619 -43.04 -10.73 18.12
N LEU A 620 -43.32 -9.54 17.60
CA LEU A 620 -43.23 -8.30 18.35
C LEU A 620 -44.19 -8.32 19.55
N VAL A 621 -43.68 -8.03 20.75
CA VAL A 621 -44.47 -7.90 21.99
C VAL A 621 -44.71 -6.44 22.31
N SER A 622 -43.65 -5.64 22.33
CA SER A 622 -43.71 -4.20 22.58
C SER A 622 -42.46 -3.53 22.04
N GLY A 623 -42.50 -2.21 21.92
CA GLY A 623 -41.29 -1.43 21.75
C GLY A 623 -41.58 0.04 22.00
N SER A 624 -40.57 0.75 22.45
CA SER A 624 -40.66 2.17 22.77
C SER A 624 -39.36 2.86 22.41
N GLU A 625 -39.47 4.12 22.04
CA GLU A 625 -38.33 5.01 21.86
C GLU A 625 -38.55 6.21 22.76
N SER A 626 -37.70 6.35 23.78
CA SER A 626 -37.82 7.42 24.77
C SER A 626 -36.44 7.80 25.29
N GLY A 627 -36.18 9.10 25.40
CA GLY A 627 -34.91 9.62 25.92
C GLY A 627 -33.68 9.22 25.09
N GLY A 628 -33.84 9.01 23.77
CA GLY A 628 -32.74 8.58 22.88
C GLY A 628 -32.36 7.10 23.04
N VAL A 629 -33.26 6.29 23.59
CA VAL A 629 -33.10 4.84 23.77
C VAL A 629 -34.28 4.14 23.11
N SER A 630 -33.99 3.23 22.18
CA SER A 630 -34.99 2.36 21.55
C SER A 630 -34.94 0.99 22.20
N THR A 631 -36.08 0.54 22.71
CA THR A 631 -36.27 -0.75 23.37
C THR A 631 -37.29 -1.54 22.57
N VAL A 632 -36.98 -2.77 22.22
CA VAL A 632 -37.88 -3.66 21.48
C VAL A 632 -37.91 -5.02 22.16
N THR A 633 -39.10 -5.46 22.55
CA THR A 633 -39.36 -6.78 23.14
C THR A 633 -40.02 -7.68 22.11
N PHE A 634 -39.47 -8.87 21.90
CA PHE A 634 -39.99 -9.87 20.99
C PHE A 634 -40.00 -11.26 21.61
N ARG A 635 -40.88 -12.13 21.10
CA ARG A 635 -40.93 -13.56 21.41
C ARG A 635 -40.48 -14.38 20.21
N ARG A 636 -39.75 -15.45 20.48
CA ARG A 636 -39.24 -16.39 19.46
C ARG A 636 -39.30 -17.82 19.99
N LYS A 637 -39.54 -18.80 19.12
CA LYS A 637 -39.40 -20.21 19.51
C LYS A 637 -37.94 -20.59 19.77
N LEU A 638 -37.72 -21.52 20.69
CA LEU A 638 -36.39 -22.09 20.95
C LEU A 638 -35.91 -22.95 19.78
N ASP A 639 -36.83 -23.66 19.12
CA ASP A 639 -36.58 -24.37 17.86
C ASP A 639 -37.80 -24.14 16.96
N THR A 640 -37.57 -23.52 15.80
CA THR A 640 -38.60 -23.18 14.81
C THR A 640 -38.87 -24.34 13.85
N GLY A 641 -37.99 -25.35 13.82
CA GLY A 641 -38.14 -26.56 13.01
C GLY A 641 -37.75 -26.40 11.54
N ASP A 642 -37.16 -25.26 11.14
CA ASP A 642 -36.74 -24.98 9.77
C ASP A 642 -35.21 -24.79 9.66
N ALA A 643 -34.45 -25.88 9.67
CA ALA A 643 -32.97 -25.82 9.59
C ALA A 643 -32.38 -25.07 8.35
N ALA A 644 -33.22 -24.70 7.38
CA ALA A 644 -32.86 -23.88 6.23
C ALA A 644 -33.03 -22.36 6.45
N GLY A 645 -33.81 -21.91 7.44
CA GLY A 645 -34.03 -20.50 7.81
C GLY A 645 -33.30 -20.15 9.10
N ASP A 646 -33.62 -20.87 10.18
CA ASP A 646 -33.28 -20.45 11.53
C ASP A 646 -32.27 -21.34 12.25
N ARG A 647 -31.70 -20.81 13.34
CA ARG A 647 -30.87 -21.58 14.28
C ARG A 647 -31.57 -21.78 15.62
N PRO A 648 -31.64 -23.01 16.15
CA PRO A 648 -32.25 -23.25 17.44
C PRO A 648 -31.41 -22.63 18.57
N ILE A 649 -32.10 -22.10 19.59
CA ILE A 649 -31.50 -21.75 20.88
C ILE A 649 -31.32 -23.05 21.66
N THR A 650 -30.08 -23.48 21.80
CA THR A 650 -29.74 -24.75 22.46
C THR A 650 -29.29 -24.52 23.92
N ALA A 651 -29.28 -25.59 24.71
CA ALA A 651 -28.74 -25.54 26.07
C ALA A 651 -27.22 -25.28 26.04
N GLY A 652 -26.77 -24.32 26.84
CA GLY A 652 -25.37 -23.88 26.86
C GLY A 652 -25.14 -22.57 26.10
N ALA A 653 -23.88 -22.29 25.77
CA ALA A 653 -23.47 -21.02 25.19
C ALA A 653 -23.80 -20.97 23.68
N ASN A 654 -24.63 -19.99 23.27
CA ASN A 654 -25.02 -19.79 21.88
C ASN A 654 -24.25 -18.59 21.32
N ASP A 655 -23.66 -18.74 20.13
CA ASP A 655 -22.92 -17.65 19.48
C ASP A 655 -23.85 -16.54 19.00
N VAL A 656 -23.51 -15.30 19.33
CA VAL A 656 -24.29 -14.11 19.02
C VAL A 656 -23.43 -13.08 18.30
N ILE A 657 -24.00 -12.51 17.24
CA ILE A 657 -23.51 -11.29 16.58
C ILE A 657 -24.51 -10.16 16.79
N VAL A 658 -24.02 -8.93 16.84
CA VAL A 658 -24.88 -7.74 16.87
C VAL A 658 -24.38 -6.67 15.92
N ALA A 659 -25.32 -5.89 15.40
CA ALA A 659 -25.05 -4.73 14.56
C ALA A 659 -26.07 -3.63 14.82
N TRP A 660 -25.67 -2.37 14.64
CA TRP A 660 -26.58 -1.24 14.90
C TRP A 660 -26.24 0.00 14.09
N ASP A 661 -27.20 0.91 14.06
CA ASP A 661 -27.03 2.33 13.80
C ASP A 661 -27.77 3.11 14.89
N VAL A 662 -27.10 4.07 15.53
CA VAL A 662 -27.69 4.83 16.65
C VAL A 662 -28.61 5.96 16.21
N ALA A 663 -28.66 6.28 14.91
CA ALA A 663 -29.29 7.50 14.39
C ALA A 663 -30.19 7.27 13.17
N SER A 664 -30.03 6.17 12.45
CA SER A 664 -30.82 5.86 11.25
C SER A 664 -31.71 4.65 11.45
N ASP A 665 -33.00 4.78 11.13
CA ASP A 665 -33.96 3.66 11.06
C ASP A 665 -33.85 2.85 9.76
N ALA A 666 -33.01 3.30 8.81
CA ALA A 666 -32.83 2.62 7.54
C ALA A 666 -31.79 1.52 7.69
N TYR A 667 -32.21 0.26 7.52
CA TYR A 667 -31.28 -0.86 7.51
C TYR A 667 -30.21 -0.67 6.44
N ALA A 668 -28.95 -0.58 6.88
CA ALA A 668 -27.82 -0.23 6.04
C ALA A 668 -26.55 -0.97 6.48
N THR A 669 -25.46 -0.79 5.75
CA THR A 669 -24.17 -1.36 6.15
C THR A 669 -23.67 -0.68 7.43
N HIS A 670 -23.54 -1.44 8.50
CA HIS A 670 -23.21 -0.96 9.85
C HIS A 670 -21.73 -0.65 10.09
N GLY A 671 -20.82 -0.96 9.15
CA GLY A 671 -19.40 -0.65 9.28
C GLY A 671 -18.81 -1.18 10.61
N ALA A 672 -18.21 -0.29 11.41
CA ALA A 672 -17.63 -0.59 12.72
C ALA A 672 -18.66 -0.76 13.86
N ASN A 673 -19.94 -0.45 13.63
CA ASN A 673 -21.03 -0.59 14.62
C ASN A 673 -21.52 -2.05 14.67
N ARG A 674 -20.63 -2.94 15.08
CA ARG A 674 -20.90 -4.37 15.20
C ARG A 674 -20.04 -5.01 16.27
N VAL A 675 -20.54 -6.08 16.87
CA VAL A 675 -19.76 -6.99 17.71
C VAL A 675 -20.02 -8.42 17.25
N ALA A 676 -18.95 -9.21 17.15
CA ALA A 676 -19.01 -10.63 16.79
C ALA A 676 -18.21 -11.45 17.81
N GLY A 677 -18.50 -12.74 17.93
CA GLY A 677 -17.87 -13.63 18.90
C GLY A 677 -18.40 -13.47 20.33
N LEU A 678 -19.63 -12.95 20.49
CA LEU A 678 -20.31 -13.00 21.78
C LEU A 678 -20.89 -14.41 21.97
N SER A 679 -21.00 -14.85 23.22
CA SER A 679 -21.67 -16.10 23.55
C SER A 679 -22.65 -15.88 24.69
N VAL A 680 -23.90 -16.29 24.50
CA VAL A 680 -25.00 -16.07 25.45
C VAL A 680 -25.69 -17.40 25.75
N ASP A 681 -25.77 -17.75 27.02
CA ASP A 681 -26.57 -18.88 27.49
C ASP A 681 -27.97 -18.41 27.88
N PHE A 682 -28.93 -18.64 26.98
CA PHE A 682 -30.31 -18.22 27.16
C PHE A 682 -31.10 -19.11 28.14
N LEU A 683 -30.63 -20.34 28.44
CA LEU A 683 -31.43 -21.38 29.11
C LEU A 683 -30.99 -21.69 30.55
N SER A 684 -29.68 -21.74 30.85
CA SER A 684 -29.17 -22.09 32.20
C SER A 684 -28.60 -20.91 32.99
N GLY A 685 -28.41 -19.75 32.37
CA GLY A 685 -28.00 -18.51 33.05
C GLY A 685 -26.54 -18.47 33.50
N GLY A 686 -25.64 -19.24 32.89
CA GLY A 686 -24.20 -19.17 33.13
C GLY A 686 -23.47 -18.37 32.04
N ALA A 687 -23.06 -17.13 32.34
CA ALA A 687 -22.14 -16.39 31.48
C ALA A 687 -20.70 -16.91 31.66
N SER A 688 -20.08 -17.45 30.62
CA SER A 688 -18.62 -17.56 30.52
C SER A 688 -18.14 -16.59 29.44
N GLY A 689 -17.75 -15.40 29.87
CA GLY A 689 -17.19 -14.36 29.00
C GLY A 689 -16.69 -13.20 29.84
N ASN A 690 -15.56 -12.64 29.44
CA ASN A 690 -14.73 -11.65 30.16
C ASN A 690 -15.41 -10.26 30.30
N GLY A 691 -16.58 -10.21 30.93
CA GLY A 691 -17.29 -8.98 31.27
C GLY A 691 -17.35 -8.82 32.78
N THR A 692 -16.37 -8.15 33.38
CA THR A 692 -16.54 -7.65 34.74
C THR A 692 -17.64 -6.59 34.73
N ALA A 693 -18.81 -6.94 35.27
CA ALA A 693 -19.68 -5.98 35.91
C ALA A 693 -20.19 -6.61 37.22
N ALA A 694 -19.31 -6.56 38.24
CA ALA A 694 -19.79 -6.60 39.61
C ALA A 694 -20.64 -5.34 39.85
N GLY A 695 -21.88 -5.58 40.31
CA GLY A 695 -22.90 -4.63 40.75
C GLY A 695 -22.62 -3.12 40.70
N GLY A 696 -23.40 -2.41 39.88
CA GLY A 696 -23.55 -0.97 39.95
C GLY A 696 -24.34 -0.45 38.75
N GLY A 697 -25.50 0.16 38.99
CA GLY A 697 -26.40 0.65 37.94
C GLY A 697 -25.74 1.59 36.93
N PHE A 698 -26.24 1.55 35.69
CA PHE A 698 -25.77 2.39 34.59
C PHE A 698 -25.83 3.89 34.94
N ALA A 699 -24.66 4.52 35.09
CA ALA A 699 -24.55 5.97 35.15
C ALA A 699 -24.87 6.59 33.78
N GLN A 700 -25.68 7.64 33.80
CA GLN A 700 -26.12 8.44 32.65
C GLN A 700 -24.93 9.24 32.09
N LEU A 701 -24.37 8.82 30.95
CA LEU A 701 -23.29 9.50 30.23
C LEU A 701 -23.89 10.41 29.14
N ASP A 702 -23.31 11.61 29.00
CA ASP A 702 -23.78 12.67 28.09
C ASP A 702 -23.59 12.30 26.60
N PHE A 703 -24.71 11.93 25.97
CA PHE A 703 -24.80 11.33 24.64
C PHE A 703 -24.48 12.31 23.50
N GLU A 704 -24.78 13.60 23.65
CA GLU A 704 -24.51 14.59 22.59
C GLU A 704 -23.01 14.80 22.37
N ALA A 705 -22.23 14.78 23.46
CA ALA A 705 -20.78 14.91 23.41
C ALA A 705 -20.12 13.69 22.76
N GLN A 706 -20.63 12.48 23.01
CA GLN A 706 -20.10 11.22 22.46
C GLN A 706 -20.47 11.03 20.97
N LEU A 707 -21.69 11.40 20.56
CA LEU A 707 -22.09 11.36 19.16
C LEU A 707 -21.32 12.38 18.31
N GLN A 708 -21.10 13.59 18.83
CA GLN A 708 -20.24 14.57 18.16
C GLN A 708 -18.80 14.08 18.03
N SER A 709 -18.22 13.51 19.09
CA SER A 709 -16.84 13.02 19.05
C SER A 709 -16.67 11.80 18.14
N ALA A 710 -17.67 10.92 18.04
CA ALA A 710 -17.69 9.83 17.05
C ALA A 710 -17.81 10.33 15.60
N LYS A 711 -18.70 11.30 15.32
CA LYS A 711 -18.80 11.95 14.00
C LYS A 711 -17.52 12.71 13.63
N LEU A 712 -16.89 13.37 14.60
CA LEU A 712 -15.63 14.07 14.41
C LEU A 712 -14.45 13.10 14.20
N ALA A 713 -14.45 11.95 14.89
CA ALA A 713 -13.44 10.91 14.68
C ALA A 713 -13.59 10.25 13.30
N ALA A 714 -14.82 9.97 12.86
CA ALA A 714 -15.10 9.32 11.59
C ALA A 714 -14.91 10.25 10.37
N TYR A 715 -15.30 11.52 10.48
CA TYR A 715 -15.37 12.45 9.34
C TYR A 715 -14.51 13.72 9.49
N GLY A 716 -13.85 13.92 10.64
CA GLY A 716 -13.06 15.13 10.92
C GLY A 716 -11.89 15.32 9.97
N PHE A 717 -11.24 14.23 9.53
CA PHE A 717 -10.17 14.32 8.52
C PHE A 717 -10.70 14.77 7.15
N HIS A 718 -11.86 14.26 6.71
CA HIS A 718 -12.52 14.70 5.48
C HIS A 718 -12.90 16.19 5.58
N GLY A 719 -13.54 16.60 6.68
CA GLY A 719 -13.93 18.00 6.92
C GLY A 719 -12.73 18.96 6.93
N LEU A 720 -11.67 18.62 7.68
CA LEU A 720 -10.47 19.45 7.78
C LEU A 720 -9.71 19.53 6.45
N SER A 721 -9.54 18.40 5.76
CA SER A 721 -8.84 18.36 4.47
C SER A 721 -9.60 19.10 3.37
N MET A 722 -10.93 18.97 3.32
CA MET A 722 -11.76 19.72 2.38
C MET A 722 -11.77 21.22 2.70
N PHE A 723 -11.86 21.62 3.96
CA PHE A 723 -11.76 23.02 4.36
C PHE A 723 -10.40 23.64 4.05
N ALA A 724 -9.29 22.95 4.36
CA ALA A 724 -7.96 23.42 4.00
C ALA A 724 -7.78 23.55 2.47
N THR A 725 -8.36 22.63 1.71
CA THR A 725 -8.30 22.63 0.25
C THR A 725 -9.10 23.77 -0.36
N TRP A 726 -10.40 23.84 -0.07
CA TRP A 726 -11.31 24.78 -0.72
C TRP A 726 -11.40 26.15 -0.04
N GLY A 727 -11.08 26.23 1.25
CA GLY A 727 -11.03 27.46 2.03
C GLY A 727 -9.70 28.21 1.95
N CYS A 728 -8.59 27.50 1.71
CA CYS A 728 -7.26 28.13 1.71
C CYS A 728 -6.47 27.84 0.42
N LEU A 729 -6.20 26.57 0.12
CA LEU A 729 -5.26 26.19 -0.95
C LEU A 729 -5.73 26.61 -2.36
N VAL A 730 -6.98 26.30 -2.72
CA VAL A 730 -7.57 26.65 -4.02
C VAL A 730 -7.69 28.17 -4.17
N PRO A 731 -8.23 28.92 -3.18
CA PRO A 731 -8.19 30.38 -3.18
C PRO A 731 -6.80 30.97 -3.41
N VAL A 732 -5.78 30.53 -2.65
CA VAL A 732 -4.41 31.02 -2.80
C VAL A 732 -3.84 30.67 -4.18
N GLY A 733 -4.16 29.48 -4.71
CA GLY A 733 -3.82 29.08 -6.08
C GLY A 733 -4.45 29.98 -7.14
N VAL A 734 -5.73 30.34 -7.00
CA VAL A 734 -6.45 31.26 -7.90
C VAL A 734 -5.92 32.69 -7.77
N PHE A 735 -5.68 33.16 -6.55
CA PHE A 735 -5.04 34.46 -6.28
C PHE A 735 -3.67 34.56 -6.95
N THR A 736 -2.87 33.49 -6.89
CA THR A 736 -1.52 33.47 -7.45
C THR A 736 -1.53 33.63 -8.97
N VAL A 737 -2.40 32.89 -9.67
CA VAL A 737 -2.55 33.02 -11.14
C VAL A 737 -3.22 34.33 -11.54
N ARG A 738 -4.00 34.97 -10.68
CA ARG A 738 -4.70 36.21 -11.03
C ARG A 738 -3.86 37.46 -10.75
N PHE A 739 -3.36 37.59 -9.52
CA PHE A 739 -2.76 38.82 -9.01
C PHE A 739 -1.25 38.69 -8.79
N ALA A 740 -0.72 37.49 -8.53
CA ALA A 740 0.71 37.27 -8.20
C ALA A 740 1.59 36.72 -9.34
N LYS A 741 1.19 36.91 -10.61
CA LYS A 741 1.99 36.58 -11.83
C LYS A 741 3.42 37.14 -11.92
N HIS A 742 3.87 37.96 -10.96
CA HIS A 742 5.22 38.53 -10.91
C HIS A 742 6.19 37.59 -10.19
N LEU A 743 5.67 36.62 -9.42
CA LEU A 743 6.48 35.62 -8.73
C LEU A 743 7.03 34.61 -9.73
N LYS A 744 8.35 34.35 -9.72
CA LYS A 744 9.05 33.50 -10.71
C LYS A 744 8.38 32.14 -10.97
N ASN A 745 7.76 31.54 -9.96
CA ASN A 745 7.18 30.19 -10.03
C ASN A 745 5.64 30.17 -9.95
N TRP A 746 4.95 31.29 -10.22
CA TRP A 746 3.51 31.41 -10.05
C TRP A 746 2.70 30.32 -10.79
N GLN A 747 3.12 29.93 -12.00
CA GLN A 747 2.46 28.87 -12.80
C GLN A 747 2.65 27.49 -12.18
N ALA A 748 3.85 27.23 -11.65
CA ALA A 748 4.14 25.95 -10.99
C ALA A 748 3.34 25.84 -9.70
N PHE A 749 3.31 26.90 -8.90
CA PHE A 749 2.53 26.96 -7.67
C PHE A 749 1.03 26.72 -7.93
N HIS A 750 0.43 27.44 -8.88
CA HIS A 750 -0.97 27.23 -9.25
C HIS A 750 -1.24 25.79 -9.70
N ARG A 751 -0.35 25.18 -10.50
CA ARG A 751 -0.52 23.79 -10.94
C ARG A 751 -0.43 22.80 -9.77
N TRP A 752 0.55 22.96 -8.90
CA TRP A 752 0.73 22.10 -7.73
C TRP A 752 -0.46 22.21 -6.77
N SER A 753 -0.94 23.42 -6.50
CA SER A 753 -2.11 23.64 -5.65
C SER A 753 -3.37 22.97 -6.23
N MET A 754 -3.58 23.04 -7.55
CA MET A 754 -4.76 22.42 -8.19
C MET A 754 -4.65 20.90 -8.30
N MET A 755 -3.45 20.35 -8.52
CA MET A 755 -3.24 18.89 -8.53
C MET A 755 -3.42 18.29 -7.13
N LEU A 756 -2.95 18.99 -6.09
CA LEU A 756 -3.17 18.59 -4.70
C LEU A 756 -4.67 18.62 -4.35
N ALA A 757 -5.38 19.70 -4.74
CA ALA A 757 -6.82 19.78 -4.55
C ALA A 757 -7.58 18.62 -5.24
N ALA A 758 -7.14 18.22 -6.43
CA ALA A 758 -7.72 17.09 -7.16
C ALA A 758 -7.46 15.74 -6.48
N SER A 759 -6.24 15.52 -5.98
CA SER A 759 -5.88 14.29 -5.27
C SER A 759 -6.69 14.05 -4.00
N LEU A 760 -7.21 15.13 -3.39
CA LEU A 760 -8.06 15.05 -2.19
C LEU A 760 -9.54 14.98 -2.56
N THR A 761 -9.99 15.73 -3.57
CA THR A 761 -11.42 15.87 -3.92
C THR A 761 -11.94 14.69 -4.75
N VAL A 762 -11.15 14.14 -5.68
CA VAL A 762 -11.61 13.07 -6.59
C VAL A 762 -11.86 11.74 -5.86
N PRO A 763 -10.97 11.26 -4.97
CA PRO A 763 -11.24 10.03 -4.21
C PRO A 763 -12.44 10.18 -3.28
N ALA A 764 -12.61 11.35 -2.66
CA ALA A 764 -13.76 11.64 -1.80
C ALA A 764 -15.09 11.60 -2.58
N ALA A 765 -15.11 12.14 -3.79
CA ALA A 765 -16.27 12.05 -4.68
C ALA A 765 -16.53 10.61 -5.19
N GLY A 766 -15.48 9.82 -5.41
CA GLY A 766 -15.60 8.39 -5.75
C GLY A 766 -16.23 7.57 -4.63
N ALA A 767 -15.84 7.84 -3.38
CA ALA A 767 -16.48 7.25 -2.20
C ALA A 767 -17.95 7.68 -2.04
N ALA A 768 -18.25 8.97 -2.30
CA ALA A 768 -19.62 9.49 -2.27
C ALA A 768 -20.52 8.88 -3.37
N LEU A 769 -19.96 8.58 -4.56
CA LEU A 769 -20.68 7.90 -5.63
C LEU A 769 -21.03 6.45 -5.25
N ALA A 770 -20.10 5.75 -4.60
CA ALA A 770 -20.33 4.40 -4.09
C ALA A 770 -21.44 4.36 -3.02
N SER A 771 -21.53 5.39 -2.16
CA SER A 771 -22.61 5.51 -1.18
C SER A 771 -23.95 5.97 -1.79
N ALA A 772 -23.94 6.86 -2.78
CA ALA A 772 -25.15 7.36 -3.43
C ALA A 772 -25.89 6.27 -4.24
N ALA A 773 -25.16 5.28 -4.77
CA ALA A 773 -25.74 4.11 -5.42
C ALA A 773 -26.62 3.24 -4.49
N GLY A 774 -26.54 3.46 -3.17
CA GLY A 774 -27.39 2.83 -2.14
C GLY A 774 -28.63 3.63 -1.72
N GLY A 775 -28.95 4.77 -2.36
CA GLY A 775 -30.24 5.47 -2.20
C GLY A 775 -30.36 6.53 -1.09
N THR A 776 -29.28 6.90 -0.39
CA THR A 776 -29.32 7.82 0.77
C THR A 776 -28.47 9.09 0.59
N ALA A 777 -28.47 9.69 -0.60
CA ALA A 777 -27.59 10.81 -0.89
C ALA A 777 -28.14 12.19 -0.44
N ILE A 778 -27.37 12.88 0.41
CA ILE A 778 -27.65 14.24 0.92
C ILE A 778 -27.06 15.29 -0.06
N ALA A 779 -27.61 16.51 -0.09
CA ALA A 779 -27.21 17.59 -1.01
C ALA A 779 -25.68 17.84 -1.10
N HIS A 780 -24.93 17.68 0.00
CA HIS A 780 -23.47 17.80 0.04
C HIS A 780 -22.75 16.78 -0.87
N GLN A 781 -23.30 15.56 -1.02
CA GLN A 781 -22.69 14.51 -1.82
C GLN A 781 -22.85 14.79 -3.32
N TYR A 782 -24.04 15.20 -3.76
CA TYR A 782 -24.29 15.55 -5.17
C TYR A 782 -23.53 16.79 -5.63
N ILE A 783 -23.46 17.80 -4.77
CA ILE A 783 -22.68 19.02 -5.06
C ILE A 783 -21.18 18.67 -5.05
N GLY A 784 -20.72 17.84 -4.12
CA GLY A 784 -19.34 17.34 -4.08
C GLY A 784 -18.93 16.57 -5.35
N MET A 785 -19.79 15.71 -5.88
CA MET A 785 -19.56 15.04 -7.15
C MET A 785 -19.47 16.03 -8.32
N SER A 786 -20.37 17.02 -8.36
CA SER A 786 -20.38 18.06 -9.39
C SER A 786 -19.10 18.91 -9.36
N VAL A 787 -18.60 19.22 -8.16
CA VAL A 787 -17.32 19.91 -7.93
C VAL A 787 -16.15 19.08 -8.45
N ALA A 788 -16.13 17.77 -8.18
CA ALA A 788 -15.06 16.87 -8.66
C ALA A 788 -15.03 16.76 -10.20
N VAL A 789 -16.19 16.61 -10.85
CA VAL A 789 -16.29 16.57 -12.33
C VAL A 789 -15.82 17.88 -12.93
N THR A 790 -16.27 19.01 -12.39
CA THR A 790 -15.87 20.34 -12.86
C THR A 790 -14.38 20.59 -12.67
N LEU A 791 -13.79 20.11 -11.58
CA LEU A 791 -12.33 20.18 -11.33
C LEU A 791 -11.53 19.40 -12.37
N ILE A 792 -11.98 18.21 -12.77
CA ILE A 792 -11.32 17.42 -13.81
C ILE A 792 -11.35 18.16 -15.15
N ILE A 793 -12.50 18.74 -15.52
CA ILE A 793 -12.65 19.54 -16.75
C ILE A 793 -11.66 20.73 -16.74
N GLU A 794 -11.55 21.43 -15.61
CA GLU A 794 -10.64 22.56 -15.46
C GLU A 794 -9.16 22.18 -15.57
N ILE A 795 -8.77 21.00 -15.06
CA ILE A 795 -7.39 20.49 -15.19
C ILE A 795 -7.07 20.18 -16.66
N VAL A 796 -8.02 19.59 -17.39
CA VAL A 796 -7.86 19.33 -18.83
C VAL A 796 -7.75 20.66 -19.60
N ALA A 797 -8.63 21.63 -19.33
CA ALA A 797 -8.58 22.95 -19.95
C ALA A 797 -7.23 23.68 -19.68
N GLY A 798 -6.76 23.68 -18.43
CA GLY A 798 -5.47 24.26 -18.05
C GLY A 798 -4.28 23.56 -18.70
N THR A 799 -4.35 22.23 -18.87
CA THR A 799 -3.31 21.44 -19.55
C THR A 799 -3.24 21.76 -21.04
N LEU A 800 -4.40 21.85 -21.71
CA LEU A 800 -4.49 22.24 -23.12
C LEU A 800 -3.95 23.66 -23.33
N MET A 801 -4.31 24.62 -22.46
CA MET A 801 -3.76 25.99 -22.52
C MET A 801 -2.23 26.02 -22.42
N ARG A 802 -1.64 25.20 -21.55
CA ARG A 802 -0.18 25.10 -21.41
C ARG A 802 0.47 24.54 -22.67
N GLN A 803 -0.14 23.54 -23.30
CA GLN A 803 0.35 23.00 -24.57
C GLN A 803 0.33 24.07 -25.66
N TYR A 804 -0.75 24.86 -25.76
CA TYR A 804 -0.81 25.99 -26.68
C TYR A 804 0.25 27.06 -26.38
N MET A 805 0.47 27.43 -25.10
CA MET A 805 1.48 28.45 -24.74
C MET A 805 2.94 28.01 -25.01
N ARG A 806 3.20 26.70 -25.03
CA ARG A 806 4.51 26.12 -25.37
C ARG A 806 4.73 25.95 -26.87
N GLY A 807 3.70 26.14 -27.68
CA GLY A 807 3.80 26.06 -29.13
C GLY A 807 4.55 27.24 -29.74
N SER A 808 5.35 26.96 -30.77
CA SER A 808 6.05 27.94 -31.61
C SER A 808 5.22 28.36 -32.84
N LYS A 809 3.90 28.15 -32.80
CA LYS A 809 2.94 28.55 -33.85
C LYS A 809 1.93 29.53 -33.27
N VAL A 810 1.29 30.32 -34.14
CA VAL A 810 0.20 31.23 -33.72
C VAL A 810 -0.90 30.40 -33.04
N PRO A 811 -1.36 30.79 -31.83
CA PRO A 811 -2.43 30.06 -31.16
C PRO A 811 -3.73 30.06 -31.98
N PRO A 812 -4.40 28.91 -32.15
CA PRO A 812 -5.69 28.84 -32.84
C PRO A 812 -6.81 29.53 -32.06
N MET A 813 -7.93 29.87 -32.69
CA MET A 813 -9.07 30.52 -32.02
C MET A 813 -9.58 29.74 -30.80
N SER A 814 -9.48 28.40 -30.82
CA SER A 814 -9.82 27.54 -29.69
C SER A 814 -9.03 27.88 -28.42
N PHE A 815 -7.78 28.36 -28.52
CA PHE A 815 -6.99 28.79 -27.36
C PHE A 815 -7.67 29.93 -26.59
N PHE A 816 -8.24 30.91 -27.28
CA PHE A 816 -8.92 32.05 -26.65
C PHE A 816 -10.23 31.60 -25.99
N TRP A 817 -10.96 30.67 -26.60
CA TRP A 817 -12.15 30.05 -26.00
C TRP A 817 -11.80 29.23 -24.75
N THR A 818 -10.78 28.37 -24.81
CA THR A 818 -10.32 27.59 -23.63
C THR A 818 -9.87 28.51 -22.50
N LYS A 819 -9.20 29.63 -22.81
CA LYS A 819 -8.79 30.63 -21.81
C LYS A 819 -9.97 31.34 -21.15
N TRP A 820 -11.01 31.64 -21.92
CA TRP A 820 -12.23 32.23 -21.39
C TRP A 820 -12.99 31.22 -20.51
N PHE A 821 -13.13 29.98 -20.99
CA PHE A 821 -13.78 28.89 -20.27
C PHE A 821 -13.10 28.61 -18.93
N HIS A 822 -11.79 28.39 -18.93
CA HIS A 822 -10.98 28.12 -17.74
C HIS A 822 -11.07 29.26 -16.71
N ARG A 823 -11.18 30.51 -17.17
CA ARG A 823 -11.38 31.66 -16.27
C ARG A 823 -12.78 31.66 -15.65
N GLY A 824 -13.82 31.38 -16.44
CA GLY A 824 -15.22 31.41 -15.96
C GLY A 824 -15.55 30.25 -15.03
N PHE A 825 -15.24 29.03 -15.47
CA PHE A 825 -15.51 27.80 -14.72
C PHE A 825 -14.61 27.68 -13.48
N GLY A 826 -13.39 28.24 -13.48
CA GLY A 826 -12.58 28.33 -12.28
C GLY A 826 -13.25 29.11 -11.13
N TRP A 827 -14.02 30.16 -11.43
CA TRP A 827 -14.80 30.89 -10.41
C TRP A 827 -15.97 30.07 -9.89
N VAL A 828 -16.74 29.46 -10.80
CA VAL A 828 -17.87 28.60 -10.44
C VAL A 828 -17.39 27.46 -9.55
N LEU A 829 -16.30 26.79 -9.94
CA LEU A 829 -15.71 25.69 -9.20
C LEU A 829 -15.27 26.10 -7.78
N THR A 830 -14.59 27.25 -7.65
CA THR A 830 -14.12 27.74 -6.34
C THR A 830 -15.29 28.04 -5.40
N THR A 831 -16.31 28.74 -5.91
CA THR A 831 -17.51 29.08 -5.12
C THR A 831 -18.32 27.84 -4.77
N SER A 832 -18.53 26.92 -5.71
CA SER A 832 -19.23 25.65 -5.46
C SER A 832 -18.50 24.77 -4.45
N GLY A 833 -17.16 24.73 -4.48
CA GLY A 833 -16.36 24.03 -3.47
C GLY A 833 -16.52 24.61 -2.06
N MET A 834 -16.51 25.94 -1.93
CA MET A 834 -16.76 26.62 -0.64
C MET A 834 -18.18 26.37 -0.12
N VAL A 835 -19.19 26.47 -0.99
CA VAL A 835 -20.58 26.15 -0.65
C VAL A 835 -20.68 24.69 -0.19
N ASN A 836 -20.00 23.77 -0.88
CA ASN A 836 -20.02 22.36 -0.48
C ASN A 836 -19.34 22.14 0.88
N CYS A 837 -18.22 22.80 1.16
CA CYS A 837 -17.60 22.78 2.48
C CYS A 837 -18.50 23.35 3.58
N TYR A 838 -19.23 24.44 3.29
CA TYR A 838 -20.21 24.98 4.22
C TYR A 838 -21.32 23.96 4.52
N LEU A 839 -21.84 23.26 3.51
CA LEU A 839 -22.87 22.22 3.71
C LEU A 839 -22.34 21.09 4.59
N GLY A 840 -21.11 20.61 4.36
CA GLY A 840 -20.49 19.58 5.19
C GLY A 840 -20.23 20.03 6.64
N VAL A 841 -19.78 21.27 6.85
CA VAL A 841 -19.61 21.85 8.20
C VAL A 841 -20.95 22.08 8.89
N ALA A 842 -21.97 22.54 8.17
CA ALA A 842 -23.30 22.75 8.73
C ALA A 842 -23.92 21.46 9.28
N GLU A 843 -23.54 20.32 8.70
CA GLU A 843 -23.95 18.98 9.12
C GLU A 843 -23.09 18.43 10.27
N LEU A 844 -21.77 18.58 10.21
CA LEU A 844 -20.82 18.01 11.19
C LEU A 844 -20.61 18.88 12.43
N LEU A 845 -20.59 20.20 12.26
CA LEU A 845 -20.25 21.20 13.28
C LEU A 845 -21.16 22.44 13.17
N PRO A 846 -22.46 22.32 13.51
CA PRO A 846 -23.45 23.38 13.30
C PRO A 846 -23.14 24.68 14.06
N VAL A 847 -22.36 24.60 15.14
CA VAL A 847 -21.94 25.74 15.96
C VAL A 847 -20.99 26.67 15.19
N ILE A 848 -20.11 26.12 14.33
CA ILE A 848 -19.11 26.93 13.63
C ILE A 848 -19.51 27.34 12.20
N LYS A 849 -20.66 26.85 11.70
CA LYS A 849 -21.06 27.04 10.29
C LYS A 849 -21.14 28.52 9.86
N TYR A 850 -21.55 29.41 10.77
CA TYR A 850 -21.60 30.85 10.48
C TYR A 850 -20.23 31.52 10.45
N TYR A 851 -19.25 31.03 11.22
CA TYR A 851 -17.86 31.48 11.14
C TYR A 851 -17.21 31.04 9.83
N VAL A 852 -17.45 29.78 9.41
CA VAL A 852 -16.99 29.26 8.12
C VAL A 852 -17.64 30.02 6.95
N LEU A 853 -18.95 30.29 7.03
CA LEU A 853 -19.65 31.10 6.04
C LEU A 853 -19.09 32.54 5.99
N GLY A 854 -18.89 33.17 7.14
CA GLY A 854 -18.28 34.51 7.24
C GLY A 854 -16.89 34.56 6.62
N PHE A 855 -16.04 33.55 6.88
CA PHE A 855 -14.72 33.41 6.27
C PHE A 855 -14.80 33.31 4.74
N PHE A 856 -15.70 32.48 4.19
CA PHE A 856 -15.88 32.36 2.74
C PHE A 856 -16.46 33.64 2.11
N VAL A 857 -17.36 34.35 2.79
CA VAL A 857 -17.86 35.65 2.34
C VAL A 857 -16.73 36.68 2.30
N ILE A 858 -15.89 36.76 3.33
CA ILE A 858 -14.74 37.66 3.37
C ILE A 858 -13.78 37.36 2.21
N ILE A 859 -13.44 36.08 2.00
CA ILE A 859 -12.58 35.67 0.87
C ILE A 859 -13.22 36.09 -0.46
N THR A 860 -14.50 35.80 -0.66
CA THR A 860 -15.21 36.12 -1.91
C THR A 860 -15.28 37.63 -2.16
N VAL A 861 -15.60 38.42 -1.14
CA VAL A 861 -15.62 39.89 -1.23
C VAL A 861 -14.23 40.44 -1.48
N ALA A 862 -13.19 39.94 -0.80
CA ALA A 862 -11.81 40.33 -1.06
C ALA A 862 -11.42 40.03 -2.51
N PHE A 863 -11.82 38.87 -3.05
CA PHE A 863 -11.63 38.52 -4.45
C PHE A 863 -12.35 39.45 -5.42
N ILE A 864 -13.59 39.84 -5.12
CA ILE A 864 -14.37 40.78 -5.94
C ILE A 864 -13.71 42.17 -5.91
N ILE A 865 -13.31 42.66 -4.73
CA ILE A 865 -12.61 43.94 -4.57
C ILE A 865 -11.28 43.92 -5.32
N LEU A 866 -10.49 42.86 -5.17
CA LEU A 866 -9.22 42.71 -5.87
C LEU A 866 -9.41 42.57 -7.38
N ALA A 867 -10.45 41.86 -7.83
CA ALA A 867 -10.78 41.73 -9.25
C ALA A 867 -11.24 43.07 -9.84
N ALA A 868 -12.05 43.84 -9.12
CA ALA A 868 -12.45 45.18 -9.49
C ALA A 868 -11.23 46.12 -9.50
N TYR A 869 -10.38 46.08 -8.48
CA TYR A 869 -9.14 46.84 -8.41
C TYR A 869 -8.18 46.49 -9.55
N ASP A 870 -8.01 45.20 -9.89
CA ASP A 870 -7.19 44.72 -11.02
C ASP A 870 -7.77 45.14 -12.37
N GLU A 871 -9.10 45.20 -12.52
CA GLU A 871 -9.72 45.71 -13.76
C GLU A 871 -9.58 47.25 -13.85
N ILE A 872 -9.77 47.99 -12.74
CA ILE A 872 -9.58 49.45 -12.67
C ILE A 872 -8.11 49.83 -12.87
N THR A 873 -7.16 49.09 -12.29
CA THR A 873 -5.72 49.33 -12.48
C THR A 873 -5.23 48.84 -13.83
N LYS A 874 -5.79 47.78 -14.41
CA LYS A 874 -5.55 47.48 -15.84
C LYS A 874 -5.98 48.66 -16.69
N ASP A 875 -7.19 49.18 -16.52
CA ASP A 875 -7.68 50.31 -17.29
C ASP A 875 -6.90 51.60 -17.02
N SER A 876 -6.40 51.83 -15.80
CA SER A 876 -5.53 53.00 -15.52
C SER A 876 -4.09 52.84 -16.03
N LEU A 877 -3.59 51.60 -16.13
CA LEU A 877 -2.26 51.26 -16.69
C LEU A 877 -2.30 51.00 -18.21
N SER A 878 -3.47 50.73 -18.79
CA SER A 878 -3.71 50.61 -20.23
C SER A 878 -4.41 51.83 -20.84
N SER A 879 -4.81 52.80 -20.02
CA SER A 879 -5.27 54.11 -20.48
C SER A 879 -4.09 54.80 -21.18
N PRO A 880 -4.23 55.18 -22.46
CA PRO A 880 -3.16 55.82 -23.24
C PRO A 880 -2.66 57.14 -22.62
N ASN A 881 -3.43 57.72 -21.70
CA ASN A 881 -3.22 59.08 -21.20
C ASN A 881 -2.37 59.19 -19.93
N LEU A 882 -2.02 58.09 -19.27
CA LEU A 882 -1.19 58.10 -18.04
C LEU A 882 0.26 57.67 -18.27
N PHE A 883 0.56 56.92 -19.33
CA PHE A 883 1.91 56.85 -19.89
C PHE A 883 2.05 57.89 -21.00
N ARG A 884 2.17 59.15 -20.60
CA ARG A 884 3.10 60.03 -21.31
C ARG A 884 4.45 59.34 -21.19
N SER A 885 4.77 58.53 -22.20
CA SER A 885 6.08 58.52 -22.84
C SER A 885 6.81 59.78 -22.40
N THR A 886 7.94 59.67 -21.69
CA THR A 886 9.04 60.57 -22.05
C THR A 886 9.08 60.46 -23.56
N THR A 887 8.83 61.57 -24.26
CA THR A 887 8.23 61.71 -25.60
C THR A 887 8.97 61.01 -26.76
N ASP A 888 9.86 60.07 -26.46
CA ASP A 888 10.87 59.49 -27.32
C ASP A 888 10.76 57.95 -27.43
N GLY A 889 9.98 57.25 -26.59
CA GLY A 889 9.93 55.78 -26.57
C GLY A 889 11.18 55.10 -26.01
N LYS A 890 11.76 55.70 -24.97
CA LYS A 890 12.94 55.22 -24.28
C LYS A 890 12.58 54.71 -22.89
N LEU A 891 13.27 53.68 -22.41
CA LEU A 891 13.16 53.21 -21.04
C LEU A 891 13.74 54.29 -20.09
N ASP A 892 13.15 54.42 -18.90
CA ASP A 892 13.70 55.29 -17.85
C ASP A 892 15.11 54.83 -17.48
N ARG A 893 16.11 55.70 -17.63
CA ARG A 893 17.53 55.37 -17.40
C ARG A 893 17.88 55.21 -15.92
N SER A 894 17.03 55.65 -15.00
CA SER A 894 17.17 55.39 -13.56
C SER A 894 16.82 53.93 -13.18
N PHE A 895 16.24 53.17 -14.11
CA PHE A 895 15.59 51.88 -13.88
C PHE A 895 16.55 50.69 -13.89
N ILE A 896 17.80 50.86 -14.35
CA ILE A 896 18.81 49.80 -14.40
C ILE A 896 20.15 50.37 -13.89
N ALA A 897 20.54 49.98 -12.67
CA ALA A 897 21.67 50.55 -11.93
C ALA A 897 23.05 50.17 -12.53
N GLU A 898 24.07 50.98 -12.24
CA GLU A 898 25.41 51.13 -12.85
C GLU A 898 26.36 49.90 -12.94
N SER A 899 25.90 48.66 -12.78
CA SER A 899 26.80 47.47 -12.70
C SER A 899 26.68 46.46 -13.84
N HIS A 900 25.96 46.76 -14.92
CA HIS A 900 25.77 45.80 -16.02
C HIS A 900 26.92 45.80 -17.04
N GLN A 901 27.25 44.61 -17.54
CA GLN A 901 28.33 44.39 -18.51
C GLN A 901 28.04 45.12 -19.83
N SER A 902 29.04 45.80 -20.38
CA SER A 902 28.93 46.45 -21.69
C SER A 902 29.20 45.44 -22.80
N LEU A 903 28.22 45.22 -23.67
CA LEU A 903 28.21 44.20 -24.73
C LEU A 903 28.28 44.85 -26.11
N THR A 904 28.89 44.20 -27.09
CA THR A 904 28.77 44.61 -28.50
C THR A 904 27.66 43.82 -29.21
N MET A 905 27.19 44.33 -30.36
CA MET A 905 26.22 43.58 -31.17
C MET A 905 26.80 42.24 -31.66
N HIS A 906 28.12 42.14 -31.81
CA HIS A 906 28.79 40.88 -32.13
C HIS A 906 28.62 39.86 -30.99
N ASP A 907 28.79 40.28 -29.74
CA ASP A 907 28.62 39.42 -28.57
C ASP A 907 27.18 38.91 -28.47
N VAL A 908 26.19 39.77 -28.73
CA VAL A 908 24.77 39.37 -28.77
C VAL A 908 24.50 38.35 -29.88
N LYS A 909 25.00 38.58 -31.10
CA LYS A 909 24.87 37.63 -32.23
C LYS A 909 25.52 36.29 -31.91
N MET A 910 26.70 36.30 -31.28
CA MET A 910 27.41 35.07 -30.89
C MET A 910 26.70 34.32 -29.78
N ALA A 911 26.18 35.02 -28.76
CA ALA A 911 25.38 34.42 -27.71
C ALA A 911 24.11 33.78 -28.25
N VAL A 912 23.40 34.45 -29.17
CA VAL A 912 22.20 33.90 -29.82
C VAL A 912 22.55 32.66 -30.67
N ARG A 913 23.68 32.68 -31.40
CA ARG A 913 24.18 31.50 -32.13
C ARG A 913 24.56 30.34 -31.22
N ALA A 914 25.08 30.63 -30.04
CA ALA A 914 25.37 29.63 -29.01
C ALA A 914 24.10 29.06 -28.34
N GLY A 915 22.91 29.59 -28.69
CA GLY A 915 21.62 29.10 -28.22
C GLY A 915 20.94 29.98 -27.19
N ASN A 916 21.55 31.10 -26.78
CA ASN A 916 20.96 32.02 -25.81
C ASN A 916 19.74 32.73 -26.41
N LYS A 917 18.67 32.88 -25.64
CA LYS A 917 17.43 33.54 -26.11
C LYS A 917 17.45 35.01 -25.70
N TRP A 918 18.24 35.82 -26.40
CA TRP A 918 18.39 37.25 -26.09
C TRP A 918 17.58 38.14 -27.01
N VAL A 919 17.01 39.23 -26.49
CA VAL A 919 16.25 40.24 -27.24
C VAL A 919 16.77 41.64 -26.91
N LEU A 920 16.54 42.60 -27.81
CA LEU A 920 17.01 43.97 -27.63
C LEU A 920 15.84 44.92 -27.38
N LEU A 921 16.00 45.86 -26.45
CA LEU A 921 15.03 46.91 -26.21
C LEU A 921 15.76 48.18 -25.74
N ASP A 922 15.66 49.25 -26.54
CA ASP A 922 16.23 50.58 -26.24
C ASP A 922 17.73 50.55 -25.87
N GLY A 923 18.52 49.75 -26.59
CA GLY A 923 19.97 49.62 -26.37
C GLY A 923 20.38 48.65 -25.25
N TRP A 924 19.42 48.03 -24.57
CA TRP A 924 19.67 47.00 -23.55
C TRP A 924 19.42 45.60 -24.09
N VAL A 925 20.16 44.63 -23.54
CA VAL A 925 20.09 43.21 -23.92
C VAL A 925 19.43 42.43 -22.79
N PHE A 926 18.37 41.70 -23.11
CA PHE A 926 17.59 40.93 -22.14
C PHE A 926 17.61 39.44 -22.45
N ASP A 927 17.86 38.61 -21.45
CA ASP A 927 17.77 37.15 -21.54
C ASP A 927 16.35 36.69 -21.20
N VAL A 928 15.63 36.29 -22.24
CA VAL A 928 14.25 35.80 -22.13
C VAL A 928 14.16 34.27 -22.09
N SER A 929 15.29 33.56 -21.98
CA SER A 929 15.34 32.08 -22.00
C SER A 929 14.45 31.44 -20.94
N ASN A 930 14.46 31.99 -19.72
CA ASN A 930 13.64 31.50 -18.61
C ASN A 930 12.19 32.03 -18.63
N PHE A 931 11.91 33.01 -19.49
CA PHE A 931 10.61 33.68 -19.55
C PHE A 931 9.77 33.26 -20.76
N ILE A 932 10.38 32.68 -21.79
CA ILE A 932 9.72 32.33 -23.05
C ILE A 932 8.43 31.53 -22.85
N PHE A 933 8.46 30.52 -21.99
CA PHE A 933 7.29 29.67 -21.69
C PHE A 933 6.34 30.26 -20.65
N ASN A 934 6.73 31.36 -20.01
CA ASN A 934 5.96 32.08 -18.99
C ASN A 934 5.32 33.37 -19.54
N HIS A 935 5.60 33.73 -20.79
CA HIS A 935 5.08 34.94 -21.42
C HIS A 935 3.57 34.84 -21.69
N PRO A 936 2.76 35.84 -21.26
CA PRO A 936 1.29 35.79 -21.40
C PRO A 936 0.75 35.69 -22.83
N GLY A 937 1.57 36.08 -23.82
CA GLY A 937 1.25 35.96 -25.24
C GLY A 937 1.75 34.68 -25.92
N GLY A 938 2.36 33.76 -25.15
CA GLY A 938 2.92 32.49 -25.63
C GLY A 938 4.37 32.58 -26.10
N ALA A 939 5.01 31.41 -26.21
CA ALA A 939 6.41 31.25 -26.62
C ALA A 939 6.65 31.74 -28.06
N TYR A 940 5.67 31.56 -28.95
CA TYR A 940 5.73 32.00 -30.35
C TYR A 940 6.20 33.45 -30.54
N LEU A 941 5.65 34.40 -29.76
CA LEU A 941 5.98 35.82 -29.91
C LEU A 941 7.45 36.11 -29.57
N ILE A 942 7.95 35.45 -28.53
CA ILE A 942 9.34 35.60 -28.08
C ILE A 942 10.29 34.85 -29.02
N ASP A 943 9.96 33.62 -29.42
CA ASP A 943 10.77 32.81 -30.35
C ASP A 943 11.06 33.55 -31.67
N LYS A 944 10.06 34.29 -32.16
CA LYS A 944 10.18 35.09 -33.39
C LYS A 944 10.94 36.42 -33.20
N SER A 945 11.17 36.81 -31.95
CA SER A 945 11.83 38.07 -31.58
C SER A 945 13.27 37.87 -31.09
N ILE A 946 13.76 36.64 -30.97
CA ILE A 946 15.13 36.34 -30.54
C ILE A 946 16.13 36.99 -31.50
N GLY A 947 17.06 37.77 -30.95
CA GLY A 947 18.11 38.47 -31.69
C GLY A 947 17.65 39.75 -32.38
N THR A 948 16.41 40.20 -32.18
CA THR A 948 15.86 41.43 -32.78
C THR A 948 15.49 42.49 -31.74
N ASP A 949 15.34 43.75 -32.19
CA ASP A 949 14.79 44.84 -31.38
C ASP A 949 13.26 44.71 -31.28
N ILE A 950 12.75 44.65 -30.06
CA ILE A 950 11.32 44.45 -29.77
C ILE A 950 10.57 45.75 -29.46
N GLY A 951 11.23 46.91 -29.49
CA GLY A 951 10.65 48.19 -29.04
C GLY A 951 9.34 48.57 -29.72
N GLN A 952 9.23 48.33 -31.03
CA GLN A 952 8.00 48.65 -31.78
C GLN A 952 6.78 47.84 -31.31
N PHE A 953 6.99 46.58 -30.94
CA PHE A 953 5.94 45.70 -30.42
C PHE A 953 5.72 45.91 -28.91
N PHE A 954 6.79 46.17 -28.17
CA PHE A 954 6.74 46.33 -26.71
C PHE A 954 5.96 47.58 -26.30
N PHE A 955 6.18 48.70 -27.00
CA PHE A 955 5.47 49.97 -26.80
C PHE A 955 4.13 50.06 -27.57
N GLY A 956 3.70 48.98 -28.22
CA GLY A 956 2.41 48.92 -28.93
C GLY A 956 2.29 49.83 -30.16
N ARG A 957 3.42 50.23 -30.76
CA ARG A 957 3.45 51.07 -31.97
C ARG A 957 2.99 50.28 -33.20
N ASP A 958 3.31 48.99 -33.25
CA ASP A 958 2.92 48.09 -34.33
C ASP A 958 2.27 46.78 -33.85
N ALA A 959 1.52 46.12 -34.73
CA ALA A 959 0.93 44.81 -34.47
C ALA A 959 1.95 43.70 -34.77
N PHE A 960 1.96 42.64 -33.97
CA PHE A 960 2.90 41.54 -34.19
C PHE A 960 2.49 40.65 -35.38
N SER A 961 1.18 40.52 -35.62
CA SER A 961 0.58 39.84 -36.79
C SER A 961 -0.88 40.22 -36.94
N GLU A 962 -1.54 39.82 -38.04
CA GLU A 962 -3.00 40.01 -38.24
C GLU A 962 -3.86 39.36 -37.14
N ILE A 963 -3.35 38.28 -36.51
CA ILE A 963 -4.05 37.55 -35.43
C ILE A 963 -3.72 38.13 -34.05
N VAL A 964 -2.52 38.71 -33.89
CA VAL A 964 -2.05 39.32 -32.63
C VAL A 964 -1.90 40.83 -32.83
N GLY A 965 -3.00 41.54 -32.57
CA GLY A 965 -3.09 43.00 -32.72
C GLY A 965 -2.20 43.79 -31.75
N LYS A 966 -2.20 45.12 -31.91
CA LYS A 966 -1.40 46.05 -31.11
C LYS A 966 -1.73 45.93 -29.62
N ARG A 967 -0.71 45.77 -28.77
CA ARG A 967 -0.84 45.75 -27.30
C ARG A 967 0.30 46.53 -26.66
N VAL A 968 -0.04 47.29 -25.63
CA VAL A 968 0.94 48.00 -24.78
C VAL A 968 1.21 47.15 -23.54
N HIS A 969 2.49 47.02 -23.16
CA HIS A 969 2.90 46.29 -21.96
C HIS A 969 2.71 47.14 -20.69
N SER A 970 2.21 46.54 -19.60
CA SER A 970 1.94 47.25 -18.34
C SER A 970 3.23 47.58 -17.55
N GLN A 971 3.14 48.44 -16.53
CA GLN A 971 4.27 48.77 -15.66
C GLN A 971 4.91 47.53 -14.98
N ARG A 972 4.10 46.51 -14.72
CA ARG A 972 4.57 45.22 -14.19
C ARG A 972 5.49 44.48 -15.18
N ALA A 973 5.22 44.57 -16.47
CA ALA A 973 6.09 44.00 -17.50
C ALA A 973 7.42 44.75 -17.59
N HIS A 974 7.39 46.08 -17.42
CA HIS A 974 8.60 46.89 -17.31
C HIS A 974 9.45 46.46 -16.10
N ASN A 975 8.84 46.32 -14.91
CA ASN A 975 9.54 45.84 -13.70
C ASN A 975 10.15 44.44 -13.88
N LEU A 976 9.47 43.55 -14.62
CA LEU A 976 9.95 42.19 -14.86
C LEU A 976 11.18 42.17 -15.79
N LEU A 977 11.21 43.04 -16.81
CA LEU A 977 12.36 43.19 -17.71
C LEU A 977 13.66 43.50 -16.95
N ARG A 978 13.59 44.25 -15.84
CA ARG A 978 14.76 44.57 -15.00
C ARG A 978 15.51 43.31 -14.55
N SER A 979 14.78 42.26 -14.19
CA SER A 979 15.36 40.99 -13.75
C SER A 979 15.98 40.14 -14.87
N MET A 980 15.75 40.51 -16.14
CA MET A 980 16.22 39.80 -17.32
C MET A 980 17.37 40.53 -18.02
N CYS A 981 17.78 41.70 -17.52
CA CYS A 981 18.83 42.50 -18.11
C CYS A 981 20.19 41.81 -18.00
N VAL A 982 20.85 41.59 -19.13
CA VAL A 982 22.18 40.98 -19.22
C VAL A 982 23.26 42.04 -19.35
N GLY A 983 22.97 43.14 -20.06
CA GLY A 983 23.97 44.15 -20.38
C GLY A 983 23.42 45.31 -21.20
N VAL A 984 24.27 46.32 -21.40
CA VAL A 984 24.00 47.47 -22.27
C VAL A 984 24.83 47.34 -23.53
N LEU A 985 24.26 47.64 -24.69
CA LEU A 985 25.04 47.77 -25.92
C LEU A 985 25.99 48.96 -25.84
N LYS A 986 27.28 48.68 -26.06
CA LYS A 986 28.34 49.68 -26.09
C LYS A 986 28.08 50.65 -27.24
N SER A 987 27.81 51.92 -26.90
CA SER A 987 27.69 52.99 -27.88
C SER A 987 29.03 53.12 -28.61
N THR A 988 29.04 52.89 -29.93
CA THR A 988 30.14 53.32 -30.80
C THR A 988 29.97 54.80 -31.10
N ALA A 989 30.14 55.66 -30.09
CA ALA A 989 30.26 57.10 -30.29
C ALA A 989 31.34 57.63 -29.36
N THR A 990 32.48 57.95 -29.95
CA THR A 990 33.52 58.81 -29.39
C THR A 990 32.90 60.15 -28.95
N GLY A 991 33.06 60.48 -27.66
CA GLY A 991 33.05 61.84 -27.10
C GLY A 991 31.92 62.81 -27.52
N GLY A 992 31.02 63.14 -26.60
CA GLY A 992 30.17 64.33 -26.73
C GLY A 992 28.80 64.18 -26.07
N THR A 993 28.50 65.12 -25.19
CA THR A 993 27.22 65.45 -24.54
C THR A 993 25.94 64.74 -25.02
N PHE A 994 25.20 64.24 -24.03
CA PHE A 994 23.86 63.63 -24.10
C PHE A 994 22.90 64.32 -25.10
N GLY A 995 22.54 63.62 -26.17
CA GLY A 995 21.45 63.98 -27.07
C GLY A 995 21.21 62.90 -28.12
N HIS A 996 19.95 62.48 -28.28
CA HIS A 996 19.41 61.64 -29.37
C HIS A 996 20.05 60.26 -29.66
N TRP A 997 19.38 59.18 -29.24
CA TRP A 997 19.44 57.89 -29.92
C TRP A 997 18.53 57.96 -31.16
N SER A 998 19.12 58.18 -32.33
CA SER A 998 18.49 57.97 -33.63
C SER A 998 19.16 56.77 -34.30
N ASP A 999 18.36 55.72 -34.44
CA ASP A 999 18.36 54.66 -35.45
C ASP A 999 19.58 54.58 -36.41
N HIS A 1000 20.55 53.69 -36.13
CA HIS A 1000 21.45 53.12 -37.14
C HIS A 1000 21.92 51.71 -36.71
N THR A 1001 21.33 50.68 -37.30
CA THR A 1001 21.88 49.33 -37.30
C THR A 1001 23.02 49.24 -38.32
N SER A 1002 24.26 49.44 -37.89
CA SER A 1002 25.43 48.96 -38.65
C SER A 1002 26.66 48.92 -37.76
N GLY A 1003 27.19 47.71 -37.58
CA GLY A 1003 28.39 47.42 -36.81
C GLY A 1003 28.94 46.05 -37.19
N ASP A 1004 28.93 45.74 -38.49
CA ASP A 1004 29.86 44.79 -39.08
C ASP A 1004 31.15 45.57 -39.37
N ARG A 1005 32.31 44.95 -39.17
CA ARG A 1005 33.61 45.60 -39.32
C ARG A 1005 33.80 46.14 -40.76
N PRO A 1006 34.52 47.26 -40.98
CA PRO A 1006 34.72 47.87 -42.30
C PRO A 1006 35.39 46.95 -43.34
N GLU A 1007 35.98 45.83 -42.91
CA GLU A 1007 36.63 44.86 -43.79
C GLU A 1007 35.68 43.86 -44.51
N ASP A 1008 34.42 43.72 -44.07
CA ASP A 1008 33.52 42.66 -44.58
C ASP A 1008 32.38 43.15 -45.51
N ALA A 1009 32.23 44.46 -45.74
CA ALA A 1009 31.20 45.00 -46.64
C ALA A 1009 31.72 45.24 -48.07
N LYS A 1010 31.94 44.18 -48.85
CA LYS A 1010 32.33 44.30 -50.28
C LYS A 1010 31.09 44.20 -51.18
N THR A 1011 30.68 45.33 -51.76
CA THR A 1011 29.48 45.44 -52.61
C THR A 1011 29.77 45.10 -54.07
N TRP A 1012 29.07 44.10 -54.60
CA TRP A 1012 29.08 43.74 -56.02
C TRP A 1012 27.97 44.49 -56.76
N LYS A 1013 28.25 45.09 -57.93
CA LYS A 1013 27.21 45.68 -58.78
C LYS A 1013 26.73 44.68 -59.83
N VAL A 1014 25.41 44.56 -59.98
CA VAL A 1014 24.80 43.80 -61.07
C VAL A 1014 24.89 44.63 -62.34
N LEU A 1015 25.55 44.09 -63.36
CA LEU A 1015 25.66 44.71 -64.68
C LEU A 1015 24.49 44.32 -65.59
N SER A 1016 24.02 43.07 -65.53
CA SER A 1016 22.87 42.64 -66.34
C SER A 1016 22.12 41.46 -65.73
N ARG A 1017 20.84 41.36 -66.13
CA ARG A 1017 19.88 40.34 -65.70
C ARG A 1017 19.26 39.68 -66.93
N GLU A 1018 19.29 38.35 -66.97
CA GLU A 1018 18.66 37.55 -68.02
C GLU A 1018 17.81 36.44 -67.39
N ILE A 1019 16.56 36.26 -67.85
CA ILE A 1019 15.68 35.19 -67.37
C ILE A 1019 15.88 33.98 -68.29
N LEU A 1020 16.35 32.88 -67.71
CA LEU A 1020 16.74 31.70 -68.49
C LEU A 1020 15.56 30.77 -68.83
N ASN A 1021 14.40 30.92 -68.17
CA ASN A 1021 13.22 30.08 -68.40
C ASN A 1021 11.90 30.89 -68.46
N PRO A 1022 11.71 31.76 -69.48
CA PRO A 1022 10.47 32.50 -69.60
C PRO A 1022 9.30 31.54 -69.85
N GLY A 1023 8.34 31.50 -68.91
CA GLY A 1023 7.13 30.66 -68.99
C GLY A 1023 6.92 29.68 -67.83
N SER A 1024 7.86 29.55 -66.89
CA SER A 1024 7.67 28.75 -65.66
C SER A 1024 7.17 29.60 -64.49
N SER A 1025 6.39 28.99 -63.58
CA SER A 1025 5.90 29.64 -62.34
C SER A 1025 7.02 30.01 -61.34
N ARG A 1026 8.27 29.57 -61.59
CA ARG A 1026 9.47 30.06 -60.91
C ARG A 1026 10.51 30.49 -61.93
N GLN A 1027 10.78 31.79 -62.00
CA GLN A 1027 11.79 32.33 -62.90
C GLN A 1027 13.20 32.10 -62.35
N VAL A 1028 14.05 31.47 -63.15
CA VAL A 1028 15.48 31.35 -62.91
C VAL A 1028 16.18 32.47 -63.65
N VAL A 1029 16.97 33.24 -62.91
CA VAL A 1029 17.59 34.47 -63.41
C VAL A 1029 19.10 34.34 -63.35
N LYS A 1030 19.78 34.59 -64.46
CA LYS A 1030 21.23 34.73 -64.54
C LYS A 1030 21.59 36.20 -64.35
N LEU A 1031 22.48 36.46 -63.39
CA LEU A 1031 22.99 37.80 -63.12
C LEU A 1031 24.48 37.86 -63.49
N ARG A 1032 24.89 38.89 -64.22
CA ARG A 1032 26.31 39.24 -64.41
C ARG A 1032 26.65 40.37 -63.46
N MET A 1033 27.72 40.22 -62.69
CA MET A 1033 28.15 41.19 -61.70
C MET A 1033 29.59 41.63 -61.93
N PHE A 1034 29.93 42.84 -61.52
CA PHE A 1034 31.27 43.42 -61.65
C PHE A 1034 31.74 44.05 -60.33
N HIS A 1035 33.05 44.00 -60.13
CA HIS A 1035 33.77 44.64 -59.03
C HIS A 1035 34.83 45.59 -59.64
N GLY A 1036 34.87 46.83 -59.15
CA GLY A 1036 35.62 47.95 -59.74
C GLY A 1036 37.14 47.82 -59.80
N GLN A 1037 37.73 46.81 -59.18
CA GLN A 1037 39.18 46.57 -59.21
C GLN A 1037 39.48 45.07 -59.22
N CYS A 1038 39.73 44.53 -60.41
CA CYS A 1038 40.71 43.48 -60.72
C CYS A 1038 40.67 43.26 -62.25
N SER A 1039 41.64 43.85 -62.94
CA SER A 1039 42.07 43.44 -64.28
C SER A 1039 42.93 42.19 -64.15
N GLY A 1040 42.52 41.08 -64.76
CA GLY A 1040 43.39 39.91 -64.99
C GLY A 1040 42.89 38.59 -64.39
N LEU A 1041 42.24 37.78 -65.25
CA LEU A 1041 42.02 36.32 -65.18
C LEU A 1041 41.24 35.71 -63.98
N PRO A 1042 40.53 34.58 -64.19
CA PRO A 1042 39.39 34.18 -63.38
C PRO A 1042 39.80 33.24 -62.24
N ALA A 1043 39.51 33.61 -60.99
CA ALA A 1043 39.58 32.66 -59.88
C ALA A 1043 38.17 32.15 -59.55
N LEU A 1044 37.89 30.92 -59.98
CA LEU A 1044 36.83 30.08 -59.46
C LEU A 1044 37.01 29.89 -57.95
N ALA A 1045 35.96 30.16 -57.16
CA ALA A 1045 35.73 29.47 -55.89
C ALA A 1045 34.24 29.45 -55.55
N TRP A 1046 33.58 28.36 -55.97
CA TRP A 1046 32.52 27.71 -55.19
C TRP A 1046 33.20 27.09 -53.93
N ARG A 1047 32.59 27.01 -52.74
CA ARG A 1047 31.35 26.28 -52.46
C ARG A 1047 30.57 26.81 -51.24
N PRO A 1048 29.23 26.63 -51.26
CA PRO A 1048 28.31 26.73 -50.13
C PRO A 1048 28.20 25.40 -49.36
N SER A 1049 27.91 25.47 -48.06
CA SER A 1049 27.28 24.37 -47.30
C SER A 1049 25.95 24.83 -46.70
N THR A 1050 24.88 24.41 -47.38
CA THR A 1050 23.48 24.30 -46.97
C THR A 1050 23.32 23.51 -45.65
N PHE A 1051 22.42 23.87 -44.73
CA PHE A 1051 20.96 23.65 -44.82
C PHE A 1051 20.15 24.95 -45.00
N GLY A 1052 19.46 25.25 -46.10
CA GLY A 1052 19.37 24.57 -47.40
C GLY A 1052 18.05 24.82 -48.13
N ARG A 1053 17.92 26.00 -48.76
CA ARG A 1053 17.21 26.35 -50.03
C ARG A 1053 16.33 27.61 -49.91
N TYR A 1054 16.76 28.64 -50.65
CA TYR A 1054 16.14 29.94 -51.00
C TYR A 1054 16.35 31.13 -50.05
N MET A 1055 17.04 32.14 -50.58
CA MET A 1055 17.00 33.53 -50.12
C MET A 1055 15.78 34.18 -50.80
N LEU A 1056 14.76 34.53 -50.02
CA LEU A 1056 13.59 35.28 -50.51
C LEU A 1056 13.96 36.77 -50.53
N LEU A 1057 14.28 37.31 -51.71
CA LEU A 1057 14.25 38.75 -51.94
C LEU A 1057 12.85 39.10 -52.48
N ARG A 1058 12.03 39.76 -51.67
CA ARG A 1058 10.74 40.34 -52.11
C ARG A 1058 11.04 41.69 -52.77
N PHE A 1059 10.63 41.84 -54.03
CA PHE A 1059 10.43 43.16 -54.64
C PHE A 1059 8.91 43.36 -54.82
N PRO A 1060 8.38 44.57 -54.60
CA PRO A 1060 6.97 44.84 -54.86
C PRO A 1060 6.70 44.67 -56.36
N VAL A 1061 5.65 43.91 -56.69
CA VAL A 1061 5.11 43.82 -58.06
C VAL A 1061 3.85 44.67 -58.07
N GLU A 1062 3.86 45.74 -58.86
CA GLU A 1062 2.67 46.55 -59.16
C GLU A 1062 1.65 45.70 -59.94
N GLY A 1063 0.37 45.89 -59.60
CA GLY A 1063 -0.67 44.88 -59.77
C GLY A 1063 -1.13 44.57 -61.20
N VAL A 1064 -1.77 43.40 -61.31
CA VAL A 1064 -2.75 43.08 -62.36
C VAL A 1064 -3.87 42.25 -61.72
N ALA A 1065 -5.11 42.62 -62.03
CA ALA A 1065 -6.39 42.15 -61.45
C ALA A 1065 -6.74 40.67 -61.81
N PRO A 1066 -7.77 40.05 -61.18
CA PRO A 1066 -7.93 38.60 -61.14
C PRO A 1066 -8.61 38.04 -62.40
N ALA A 1067 -8.21 36.82 -62.79
CA ALA A 1067 -8.97 36.00 -63.72
C ALA A 1067 -9.43 34.70 -63.04
N ALA A 1068 -10.67 34.33 -63.33
CA ALA A 1068 -11.50 33.34 -62.67
C ALA A 1068 -10.95 31.90 -62.65
N THR A 1069 -11.37 31.15 -61.63
CA THR A 1069 -11.26 29.69 -61.55
C THR A 1069 -12.11 28.99 -62.61
N PRO A 1070 -11.70 27.76 -62.99
CA PRO A 1070 -12.66 26.66 -63.03
C PRO A 1070 -12.19 25.41 -62.28
N SER A 1071 -13.14 24.88 -61.50
CA SER A 1071 -13.44 23.50 -61.10
C SER A 1071 -12.41 22.38 -61.23
N GLY A 1072 -12.32 21.59 -60.15
CA GLY A 1072 -11.76 20.23 -60.10
C GLY A 1072 -11.67 19.74 -58.67
#